data_AF-A0A936AQV5-F1
#
_entry.id   AF-A0A936AQV5-F1
#
_cell.length_a   1.000
_cell.length_b   1.000
_cell.length_c   1.000
_cell.angle_alpha   90.00
_cell.angle_beta   90.00
_cell.angle_gamma   90.00
#
_symmetry.space_group_name_H-M   'P 1'
#
loop_
_entity.id
_entity.type
_entity.pdbx_description
1 polymer ?
#
loop_
_entity_poly.entity_id
_entity_poly.type
_entity_poly.pdbx_seq_one_letter_code
_entity_poly.pdbx_strand_id
1 'polypeptide(L)'
;MMVRFLSNLFLLLLPLVLTGQVNEKVWKNYFTEYINQSDFKNDFTEYVITHSHVSSISGASHVYLQQKKNGLLVDNGIMSIHVDKNNNLINIHDQFVKNLQSRILASSNIISVENLLDTVFLQIGWSDPIDWTLISTSEKEERYTVLNADKHFYKDVTGKLKYFQDSTLKVQLVWEIYYESLDGNKAEIIKIDPVSGAILNRINTVLECNFKPEETNSASGKRTFLPLQKTFMTEVYQYNVFPLKVETPNHGSQINVSNPAEDAASPFNWHDTNGTPGPEHTSTKGNNVEAREDKDGNNATLGQMAEGGSNLIFNFPLLAGVHPHQNQNTAITNLFYWNNIIHDIFYQYGFNESAGNFQTTNYSSQGLGNDHVQADAMDGSGVNNANFNTPVDGTAPRMQMFLWNGTKSLTVHSPSQVAGNYVFEKGNFGAATFTTNGNVVLVNDGSSQPSLGCNTLVNGSQISGNIAMVDRGTCELGTKCLNAQNAGAIAVIVCNNVTGNPTIMPPGANGSSVTIPSIMMRKVDCDAIKIYLTSGVNLTMTIGNPIDGDYDNGIICHEYGHGISIRLTGGAGNSGCLNNQEQMGEGWSDWFGLMLTMEESDIESRARGIGTYALNQPVTGNGIRTYKYSTDLTINPHTYNSIISLAAPHGVGSVWCAMLWEMTWALIREYGYDPDLYNGTGGNNMAMALVTEALKLQPCSPGFVDGRNAILAADNVLFGGENQCLIWKAFAKRGLGFSAQQGLTSSKTDGTQAFDMPPNCCKIVSNKNNSGNGSLREALSCATNGDTIRFLNFIKNDTILLSSALSVNKEVIIQHPASWTLTLLSSGNFPVFEILENVTLENLNLGAGTGVEGRAILNDGNLLLKNLHINDDLLNNSTGSTILNEGNLIFEGSFIIEGP
;
A
#
# COMPACT_ATOMS: atom_id res chain seq x y z
N MET A 1 -50.36 37.36 -38.12
CA MET A 1 -51.27 36.19 -38.29
C MET A 1 -50.47 35.08 -38.97
N MET A 2 -50.73 33.80 -38.69
CA MET A 2 -49.89 32.63 -39.01
C MET A 2 -49.17 32.60 -40.39
N VAL A 3 -47.84 32.36 -40.39
CA VAL A 3 -47.02 31.39 -41.17
C VAL A 3 -45.66 31.32 -40.42
N ARG A 4 -45.01 30.23 -39.97
CA ARG A 4 -44.67 28.83 -40.40
C ARG A 4 -43.37 28.67 -41.24
N PHE A 5 -42.39 27.99 -40.64
CA PHE A 5 -41.22 27.28 -41.22
C PHE A 5 -40.24 28.02 -42.16
N LEU A 6 -38.96 28.10 -41.75
CA LEU A 6 -37.84 27.29 -42.33
C LEU A 6 -36.49 27.69 -41.71
N SER A 7 -35.71 26.69 -41.26
CA SER A 7 -34.26 26.80 -40.97
C SER A 7 -33.61 25.43 -41.15
N ASN A 8 -32.66 25.32 -42.08
CA ASN A 8 -31.89 24.07 -42.34
C ASN A 8 -30.81 23.93 -41.25
N LEU A 9 -30.64 22.77 -40.61
CA LEU A 9 -30.05 21.54 -41.14
C LEU A 9 -28.62 21.74 -41.65
N PHE A 10 -27.65 21.54 -40.76
CA PHE A 10 -26.25 21.27 -41.08
C PHE A 10 -25.85 20.00 -40.32
N LEU A 11 -25.79 18.86 -41.00
CA LEU A 11 -25.28 17.61 -40.41
C LEU A 11 -23.76 17.62 -40.48
N LEU A 12 -23.10 17.72 -39.33
CA LEU A 12 -21.72 17.28 -39.16
C LEU A 12 -21.74 15.88 -38.55
N LEU A 13 -21.42 14.88 -39.36
CA LEU A 13 -21.25 13.49 -38.92
C LEU A 13 -19.90 13.34 -38.21
N LEU A 14 -19.85 13.75 -36.95
CA LEU A 14 -18.84 13.26 -36.01
C LEU A 14 -19.22 11.82 -35.60
N PRO A 15 -18.24 10.91 -35.47
CA PRO A 15 -18.51 9.59 -34.93
C PRO A 15 -18.85 9.72 -33.43
N LEU A 16 -20.05 9.29 -33.02
CA LEU A 16 -20.35 9.07 -31.61
C LEU A 16 -19.53 7.86 -31.12
N VAL A 17 -18.36 8.13 -30.56
CA VAL A 17 -17.70 7.18 -29.66
C VAL A 17 -18.48 7.22 -28.35
N LEU A 18 -19.40 6.27 -28.18
CA LEU A 18 -20.18 6.10 -26.94
C LEU A 18 -19.29 5.51 -25.83
N THR A 19 -18.37 6.31 -25.30
CA THR A 19 -17.68 5.99 -24.04
C THR A 19 -18.70 5.92 -22.90
N GLY A 20 -18.63 4.87 -22.09
CA GLY A 20 -19.72 4.47 -21.20
C GLY A 20 -20.09 5.49 -20.13
N GLN A 21 -21.21 6.18 -20.31
CA GLN A 21 -21.96 6.75 -19.19
C GLN A 21 -22.68 5.63 -18.43
N VAL A 22 -22.76 5.75 -17.10
CA VAL A 22 -23.53 4.82 -16.27
C VAL A 22 -24.99 4.81 -16.70
N ASN A 23 -25.56 3.62 -16.88
CA ASN A 23 -26.95 3.44 -17.31
C ASN A 23 -27.92 3.83 -16.17
N GLU A 24 -28.33 5.10 -16.14
CA GLU A 24 -29.15 5.69 -15.07
C GLU A 24 -30.43 4.89 -14.78
N LYS A 25 -31.05 4.31 -15.81
CA LYS A 25 -32.26 3.50 -15.68
C LYS A 25 -32.02 2.21 -14.90
N VAL A 26 -30.86 1.57 -15.07
CA VAL A 26 -30.57 0.25 -14.51
C VAL A 26 -30.31 0.32 -13.02
N TRP A 27 -29.40 1.20 -12.56
CA TRP A 27 -29.15 1.33 -11.13
C TRP A 27 -30.38 1.88 -10.39
N LYS A 28 -31.16 2.79 -11.01
CA LYS A 28 -32.41 3.30 -10.41
C LYS A 28 -33.50 2.23 -10.28
N ASN A 29 -33.55 1.24 -11.18
CA ASN A 29 -34.42 0.08 -11.00
C ASN A 29 -34.02 -0.70 -9.74
N TYR A 30 -32.75 -1.11 -9.62
CA TYR A 30 -32.26 -1.85 -8.45
C TYR A 30 -32.41 -1.07 -7.14
N PHE A 31 -32.12 0.23 -7.14
CA PHE A 31 -32.38 1.14 -6.01
C PHE A 31 -33.86 1.16 -5.62
N THR A 32 -34.76 1.25 -6.60
CA THR A 32 -36.22 1.25 -6.37
C THR A 32 -36.70 -0.10 -5.85
N GLU A 33 -36.18 -1.22 -6.36
CA GLU A 33 -36.50 -2.57 -5.89
C GLU A 33 -36.01 -2.82 -4.46
N TYR A 34 -34.80 -2.34 -4.14
CA TYR A 34 -34.20 -2.40 -2.80
C TYR A 34 -35.00 -1.58 -1.80
N ILE A 35 -35.31 -0.31 -2.10
CA ILE A 35 -36.17 0.54 -1.27
C ILE A 35 -37.54 -0.09 -1.09
N ASN A 36 -38.12 -0.72 -2.11
CA ASN A 36 -39.43 -1.36 -2.00
C ASN A 36 -39.43 -2.62 -1.11
N GLN A 37 -38.26 -3.19 -0.79
CA GLN A 37 -38.10 -4.32 0.13
C GLN A 37 -37.62 -3.89 1.53
N SER A 38 -36.98 -2.72 1.66
CA SER A 38 -36.50 -2.18 2.94
C SER A 38 -37.63 -1.72 3.87
N ASP A 39 -37.51 -1.95 5.18
CA ASP A 39 -38.38 -1.34 6.19
C ASP A 39 -38.13 0.18 6.34
N PHE A 40 -36.95 0.67 5.92
CA PHE A 40 -36.45 2.03 6.17
C PHE A 40 -36.73 3.01 5.02
N LYS A 41 -37.79 2.80 4.25
CA LYS A 41 -38.08 3.49 2.97
C LYS A 41 -37.99 5.02 3.04
N ASN A 42 -38.39 5.60 4.18
CA ASN A 42 -38.39 7.04 4.40
C ASN A 42 -36.98 7.65 4.43
N ASP A 43 -35.97 6.88 4.82
CA ASP A 43 -34.58 7.34 4.96
C ASP A 43 -33.84 7.48 3.61
N PHE A 44 -34.45 7.02 2.51
CA PHE A 44 -33.93 7.14 1.13
C PHE A 44 -34.60 8.25 0.31
N THR A 45 -35.41 9.10 0.94
CA THR A 45 -36.20 10.15 0.25
C THR A 45 -35.39 11.38 -0.14
N GLU A 46 -34.22 11.59 0.48
CA GLU A 46 -33.28 12.66 0.18
C GLU A 46 -31.87 12.06 0.03
N TYR A 47 -31.22 12.25 -1.11
CA TYR A 47 -29.83 11.82 -1.37
C TYR A 47 -29.20 12.65 -2.50
N VAL A 48 -27.88 12.53 -2.68
CA VAL A 48 -27.11 13.05 -3.81
C VAL A 48 -26.20 11.94 -4.37
N ILE A 49 -25.87 11.99 -5.66
CA ILE A 49 -24.83 11.15 -6.25
C ILE A 49 -23.50 11.85 -5.99
N THR A 50 -22.59 11.23 -5.23
CA THR A 50 -21.25 11.81 -4.94
C THR A 50 -20.25 11.47 -6.03
N HIS A 51 -20.35 10.28 -6.63
CA HIS A 51 -19.51 9.84 -7.74
C HIS A 51 -20.22 8.73 -8.53
N SER A 52 -19.91 8.60 -9.82
CA SER A 52 -20.36 7.44 -10.62
C SER A 52 -19.53 7.29 -11.89
N HIS A 53 -19.06 6.09 -12.18
CA HIS A 53 -18.28 5.79 -13.39
C HIS A 53 -18.53 4.37 -13.90
N VAL A 54 -18.14 4.11 -15.14
CA VAL A 54 -18.05 2.75 -15.68
C VAL A 54 -16.58 2.36 -15.69
N SER A 55 -16.22 1.29 -14.99
CA SER A 55 -14.85 0.82 -14.98
C SER A 55 -14.44 0.38 -16.38
N SER A 56 -13.40 1.00 -16.92
CA SER A 56 -12.78 0.75 -18.24
C SER A 56 -12.18 -0.66 -18.41
N ILE A 57 -12.39 -1.50 -17.40
CA ILE A 57 -11.54 -2.61 -16.98
C ILE A 57 -12.36 -3.85 -16.61
N SER A 58 -13.60 -3.69 -16.15
CA SER A 58 -14.57 -4.79 -15.97
C SER A 58 -15.83 -4.56 -16.80
N GLY A 59 -16.05 -3.31 -17.26
CA GLY A 59 -17.31 -2.82 -17.77
C GLY A 59 -18.39 -2.64 -16.70
N ALA A 60 -18.08 -2.83 -15.41
CA ALA A 60 -19.02 -2.62 -14.33
C ALA A 60 -19.32 -1.13 -14.13
N SER A 61 -20.58 -0.80 -13.89
CA SER A 61 -21.02 0.52 -13.45
C SER A 61 -20.96 0.61 -11.93
N HIS A 62 -20.29 1.64 -11.41
CA HIS A 62 -20.19 1.95 -9.99
C HIS A 62 -20.95 3.25 -9.72
N VAL A 63 -21.86 3.26 -8.75
CA VAL A 63 -22.64 4.45 -8.35
C VAL A 63 -22.55 4.63 -6.85
N TYR A 64 -22.17 5.83 -6.41
CA TYR A 64 -22.02 6.19 -5.00
C TYR A 64 -23.00 7.32 -4.66
N LEU A 65 -23.79 7.09 -3.62
CA LEU A 65 -24.84 7.96 -3.13
C LEU A 65 -24.53 8.37 -1.69
N GLN A 66 -24.77 9.63 -1.34
CA GLN A 66 -24.77 10.07 0.05
C GLN A 66 -26.18 10.53 0.46
N GLN A 67 -26.63 10.05 1.62
CA GLN A 67 -27.89 10.39 2.23
C GLN A 67 -27.93 11.89 2.57
N LYS A 68 -29.08 12.50 2.35
CA LYS A 68 -29.38 13.87 2.76
C LYS A 68 -30.54 13.90 3.73
N LYS A 69 -30.67 15.01 4.46
CA LYS A 69 -31.86 15.31 5.26
C LYS A 69 -32.06 16.81 5.40
N ASN A 70 -33.27 17.29 5.15
CA ASN A 70 -33.61 18.71 5.12
C ASN A 70 -32.65 19.53 4.23
N GLY A 71 -32.14 18.92 3.16
CA GLY A 71 -31.14 19.51 2.26
C GLY A 71 -29.68 19.50 2.72
N LEU A 72 -29.33 18.95 3.91
CA LEU A 72 -27.94 18.78 4.39
C LEU A 72 -27.45 17.35 4.22
N LEU A 73 -26.13 17.13 4.10
CA LEU A 73 -25.53 15.79 4.04
C LEU A 73 -25.56 15.06 5.39
N VAL A 74 -25.62 13.72 5.34
CA VAL A 74 -25.38 12.84 6.48
C VAL A 74 -23.98 12.22 6.36
N ASP A 75 -23.12 12.49 7.35
CA ASP A 75 -21.76 11.97 7.43
C ASP A 75 -21.74 10.44 7.50
N ASN A 76 -20.91 9.82 6.66
CA ASN A 76 -20.84 8.37 6.40
C ASN A 76 -22.18 7.66 6.09
N GLY A 77 -23.28 8.39 5.87
CA GLY A 77 -24.57 7.86 5.42
C GLY A 77 -24.53 7.52 3.93
N ILE A 78 -23.76 6.51 3.55
CA ILE A 78 -23.39 6.23 2.15
C ILE A 78 -24.09 4.97 1.63
N MET A 79 -24.39 4.95 0.34
CA MET A 79 -24.82 3.75 -0.37
C MET A 79 -24.00 3.62 -1.65
N SER A 80 -23.59 2.40 -1.99
CA SER A 80 -23.04 2.11 -3.31
C SER A 80 -23.86 1.03 -4.00
N ILE A 81 -23.99 1.15 -5.33
CA ILE A 81 -24.71 0.20 -6.19
C ILE A 81 -23.80 -0.13 -7.35
N HIS A 82 -23.48 -1.41 -7.51
CA HIS A 82 -22.58 -1.87 -8.56
C HIS A 82 -23.24 -2.92 -9.44
N VAL A 83 -23.04 -2.78 -10.74
CA VAL A 83 -23.76 -3.55 -11.78
C VAL A 83 -22.76 -3.99 -12.84
N ASP A 84 -22.82 -5.23 -13.30
CA ASP A 84 -21.89 -5.77 -14.31
C ASP A 84 -22.13 -5.16 -15.71
N LYS A 85 -21.21 -5.46 -16.63
CA LYS A 85 -21.28 -5.06 -18.05
C LYS A 85 -22.52 -5.54 -18.81
N ASN A 86 -23.25 -6.51 -18.26
CA ASN A 86 -24.48 -7.08 -18.83
C ASN A 86 -25.75 -6.46 -18.22
N ASN A 87 -25.62 -5.55 -17.24
CA ASN A 87 -26.68 -4.93 -16.45
C ASN A 87 -27.24 -5.79 -15.29
N ASN A 88 -26.52 -6.83 -14.83
CA ASN A 88 -26.85 -7.61 -13.64
C ASN A 88 -26.30 -6.94 -12.36
N LEU A 89 -27.06 -6.94 -11.28
CA LEU A 89 -26.58 -6.47 -9.97
C LEU A 89 -25.41 -7.32 -9.45
N ILE A 90 -24.32 -6.67 -9.03
CA ILE A 90 -23.20 -7.30 -8.31
C ILE A 90 -23.49 -7.25 -6.81
N ASN A 91 -23.69 -6.04 -6.28
CA ASN A 91 -23.91 -5.75 -4.87
C ASN A 91 -24.57 -4.37 -4.66
N ILE A 92 -25.31 -4.24 -3.56
CA ILE A 92 -25.71 -2.96 -2.98
C ILE A 92 -25.11 -2.93 -1.58
N HIS A 93 -24.33 -1.90 -1.27
CA HIS A 93 -23.90 -1.60 0.09
C HIS A 93 -24.74 -0.45 0.63
N ASP A 94 -25.37 -0.64 1.79
CA ASP A 94 -26.31 0.32 2.36
C ASP A 94 -25.91 0.71 3.79
N GLN A 95 -25.26 1.87 3.91
CA GLN A 95 -24.87 2.49 5.17
C GLN A 95 -25.67 3.77 5.46
N PHE A 96 -26.77 4.03 4.74
CA PHE A 96 -27.68 5.13 5.05
C PHE A 96 -28.17 5.02 6.50
N VAL A 97 -28.18 6.12 7.24
CA VAL A 97 -28.57 6.15 8.65
C VAL A 97 -30.06 5.80 8.77
N LYS A 98 -30.36 4.67 9.43
CA LYS A 98 -31.72 4.12 9.58
C LYS A 98 -32.52 4.83 10.68
N ASN A 99 -33.81 5.03 10.47
CA ASN A 99 -34.70 5.81 11.34
C ASN A 99 -34.18 7.23 11.61
N LEU A 100 -33.61 7.89 10.59
CA LEU A 100 -32.89 9.16 10.74
C LEU A 100 -33.78 10.26 11.35
N GLN A 101 -35.02 10.38 10.85
CA GLN A 101 -35.97 11.40 11.29
C GLN A 101 -36.34 11.32 12.79
N SER A 102 -36.27 10.15 13.42
CA SER A 102 -36.57 9.96 14.85
C SER A 102 -35.31 9.91 15.73
N ARG A 103 -34.11 9.88 15.14
CA ARG A 103 -32.81 9.86 15.84
C ARG A 103 -32.08 11.21 15.86
N ILE A 104 -32.51 12.17 15.05
CA ILE A 104 -32.02 13.54 15.07
C ILE A 104 -32.38 14.22 16.41
N LEU A 105 -31.35 14.61 17.16
CA LEU A 105 -31.50 15.45 18.35
C LEU A 105 -31.91 16.87 17.94
N ALA A 106 -32.78 17.49 18.75
CA ALA A 106 -33.31 18.81 18.48
C ALA A 106 -32.28 19.92 18.82
N SER A 107 -31.52 20.36 17.83
CA SER A 107 -30.66 21.55 17.93
C SER A 107 -31.48 22.84 17.77
N SER A 108 -31.32 23.78 18.70
CA SER A 108 -31.76 25.17 18.58
C SER A 108 -30.57 26.10 18.80
N ASN A 109 -30.66 27.34 18.31
CA ASN A 109 -29.58 28.34 18.41
C ASN A 109 -28.24 27.86 17.82
N ILE A 110 -28.28 27.37 16.56
CA ILE A 110 -27.07 27.09 15.76
C ILE A 110 -26.26 28.38 15.66
N ILE A 111 -25.06 28.37 16.24
CA ILE A 111 -24.03 29.40 16.09
C ILE A 111 -23.37 29.16 14.72
N SER A 112 -23.09 30.22 13.97
CA SER A 112 -22.39 30.14 12.70
C SER A 112 -20.90 29.88 12.91
N VAL A 113 -20.27 29.12 12.00
CA VAL A 113 -18.94 28.53 12.22
C VAL A 113 -17.88 29.57 12.58
N GLU A 114 -17.91 30.74 11.94
CA GLU A 114 -16.97 31.85 12.17
C GLU A 114 -16.97 32.36 13.62
N ASN A 115 -18.11 32.27 14.33
CA ASN A 115 -18.22 32.65 15.74
C ASN A 115 -17.79 31.54 16.71
N LEU A 116 -17.40 30.36 16.20
CA LEU A 116 -16.87 29.23 16.99
C LEU A 116 -15.36 29.03 16.80
N LEU A 117 -14.78 29.48 15.68
CA LEU A 117 -13.40 29.11 15.28
C LEU A 117 -12.37 29.37 16.38
N ASP A 118 -12.27 30.58 16.92
CA ASP A 118 -11.30 30.89 17.98
C ASP A 118 -11.43 29.95 19.19
N THR A 119 -12.66 29.64 19.60
CA THR A 119 -12.94 28.74 20.72
C THR A 119 -12.56 27.29 20.40
N VAL A 120 -12.58 26.88 19.13
CA VAL A 120 -12.19 25.54 18.67
C VAL A 120 -10.68 25.43 18.47
N PHE A 121 -10.04 26.45 17.90
CA PHE A 121 -8.59 26.49 17.74
C PHE A 121 -7.88 26.60 19.10
N LEU A 122 -8.41 27.37 20.05
CA LEU A 122 -7.99 27.35 21.46
C LEU A 122 -8.13 25.96 22.11
N GLN A 123 -9.22 25.23 21.84
CA GLN A 123 -9.42 23.86 22.36
C GLN A 123 -8.39 22.84 21.84
N ILE A 124 -7.89 23.00 20.61
CA ILE A 124 -6.81 22.15 20.06
C ILE A 124 -5.39 22.70 20.32
N GLY A 125 -5.27 23.77 21.11
CA GLY A 125 -3.99 24.26 21.63
C GLY A 125 -3.32 25.39 20.84
N TRP A 126 -4.02 26.04 19.90
CA TRP A 126 -3.52 27.27 19.28
C TRP A 126 -3.65 28.45 20.25
N SER A 127 -2.55 29.14 20.53
CA SER A 127 -2.50 30.30 21.44
C SER A 127 -2.73 31.65 20.76
N ASP A 128 -2.53 31.70 19.45
CA ASP A 128 -2.33 32.94 18.72
C ASP A 128 -3.63 33.35 18.02
N PRO A 129 -4.10 34.62 18.15
CA PRO A 129 -5.34 35.06 17.53
C PRO A 129 -5.26 35.03 16.00
N ILE A 130 -6.23 34.38 15.36
CA ILE A 130 -6.35 34.31 13.90
C ILE A 130 -7.35 35.38 13.45
N ASP A 131 -7.01 36.16 12.42
CA ASP A 131 -7.97 37.08 11.79
C ASP A 131 -8.76 36.32 10.71
N TRP A 132 -10.06 36.12 10.95
CA TRP A 132 -10.94 35.29 10.14
C TRP A 132 -11.72 36.14 9.13
N THR A 133 -11.21 36.23 7.89
CA THR A 133 -11.94 36.89 6.80
C THR A 133 -12.83 35.89 6.07
N LEU A 134 -14.15 36.10 6.17
CA LEU A 134 -15.13 35.34 5.39
C LEU A 134 -14.96 35.59 3.88
N ILE A 135 -14.55 34.57 3.13
CA ILE A 135 -14.44 34.63 1.66
C ILE A 135 -15.80 34.41 1.00
N SER A 136 -16.52 33.36 1.40
CA SER A 136 -17.82 33.03 0.80
C SER A 136 -18.68 32.15 1.70
N THR A 137 -20.00 32.21 1.49
CA THR A 137 -20.97 31.24 2.00
C THR A 137 -21.84 30.69 0.88
N SER A 138 -22.32 29.46 1.05
CA SER A 138 -23.37 28.86 0.23
C SER A 138 -24.44 28.22 1.11
N GLU A 139 -25.65 28.77 1.10
CA GLU A 139 -26.83 28.11 1.67
C GLU A 139 -27.36 26.96 0.78
N LYS A 140 -26.82 26.78 -0.42
CA LYS A 140 -27.20 25.66 -1.29
C LYS A 140 -26.57 24.37 -0.78
N GLU A 141 -27.44 23.44 -0.40
CA GLU A 141 -27.23 21.98 -0.34
C GLU A 141 -26.16 21.41 0.62
N GLU A 142 -25.29 22.23 1.22
CA GLU A 142 -24.35 21.80 2.28
C GLU A 142 -24.17 22.81 3.43
N ARG A 143 -24.73 24.03 3.34
CA ARG A 143 -24.47 25.15 4.27
C ARG A 143 -22.96 25.31 4.53
N TYR A 144 -22.29 25.83 3.51
CA TYR A 144 -20.84 25.89 3.41
C TYR A 144 -20.31 27.30 3.68
N THR A 145 -19.13 27.40 4.31
CA THR A 145 -18.40 28.63 4.60
C THR A 145 -16.92 28.45 4.26
N VAL A 146 -16.31 29.42 3.57
CA VAL A 146 -14.86 29.49 3.32
C VAL A 146 -14.29 30.70 4.03
N LEU A 147 -13.21 30.51 4.80
CA LEU A 147 -12.56 31.56 5.58
C LEU A 147 -11.07 31.62 5.28
N ASN A 148 -10.61 32.82 4.92
CA ASN A 148 -9.18 33.11 4.97
C ASN A 148 -8.77 33.32 6.43
N ALA A 149 -7.56 32.89 6.75
CA ALA A 149 -6.97 32.94 8.07
C ALA A 149 -5.65 33.73 8.07
N ASP A 150 -5.49 34.69 7.16
CA ASP A 150 -4.33 35.57 7.02
C ASP A 150 -2.97 34.82 7.05
N LYS A 151 -2.91 33.70 6.31
CA LYS A 151 -1.77 32.77 6.16
C LYS A 151 -1.41 31.91 7.38
N HIS A 152 -2.31 31.72 8.35
CA HIS A 152 -2.09 30.74 9.42
C HIS A 152 -2.19 29.27 8.95
N PHE A 153 -2.77 29.02 7.76
CA PHE A 153 -2.98 27.70 7.17
C PHE A 153 -2.51 27.67 5.71
N TYR A 154 -2.21 26.47 5.19
CA TYR A 154 -1.75 26.28 3.81
C TYR A 154 -2.86 26.53 2.77
N LYS A 155 -4.12 26.22 3.13
CA LYS A 155 -5.33 26.53 2.34
C LYS A 155 -6.35 27.27 3.22
N ASP A 156 -7.34 27.90 2.59
CA ASP A 156 -8.48 28.51 3.29
C ASP A 156 -9.22 27.46 4.14
N VAL A 157 -9.63 27.84 5.35
CA VAL A 157 -10.36 26.96 6.26
C VAL A 157 -11.80 26.86 5.80
N THR A 158 -12.34 25.65 5.79
CA THR A 158 -13.70 25.40 5.29
C THR A 158 -14.59 24.81 6.36
N GLY A 159 -15.87 25.21 6.38
CA GLY A 159 -16.88 24.73 7.32
C GLY A 159 -18.13 24.23 6.61
N LYS A 160 -18.56 22.99 6.87
CA LYS A 160 -19.78 22.36 6.32
C LYS A 160 -20.74 21.97 7.44
N LEU A 161 -22.02 22.33 7.35
CA LEU A 161 -23.02 21.89 8.33
C LEU A 161 -23.62 20.54 7.91
N LYS A 162 -23.31 19.47 8.66
CA LYS A 162 -23.74 18.09 8.36
C LYS A 162 -24.53 17.49 9.51
N TYR A 163 -25.26 16.40 9.25
CA TYR A 163 -25.68 15.47 10.30
C TYR A 163 -24.58 14.45 10.56
N PHE A 164 -24.21 14.22 11.81
CA PHE A 164 -23.22 13.23 12.25
C PHE A 164 -23.85 12.18 13.16
N GLN A 165 -23.46 10.92 12.99
CA GLN A 165 -23.85 9.82 13.88
C GLN A 165 -22.70 9.49 14.85
N ASP A 166 -22.96 9.56 16.16
CA ASP A 166 -21.98 9.16 17.18
C ASP A 166 -21.91 7.61 17.36
N SER A 167 -20.88 7.15 18.08
CA SER A 167 -20.68 5.73 18.41
C SER A 167 -21.75 5.15 19.35
N THR A 168 -22.62 5.99 19.92
CA THR A 168 -23.81 5.57 20.69
C THR A 168 -25.10 5.61 19.86
N LEU A 169 -24.97 5.76 18.54
CA LEU A 169 -26.04 5.80 17.55
C LEU A 169 -26.98 7.02 17.66
N LYS A 170 -26.57 8.10 18.34
CA LYS A 170 -27.31 9.38 18.29
C LYS A 170 -26.96 10.11 16.99
N VAL A 171 -27.88 10.92 16.48
CA VAL A 171 -27.63 11.77 15.31
C VAL A 171 -27.84 13.23 15.70
N GLN A 172 -26.89 14.11 15.38
CA GLN A 172 -27.01 15.54 15.64
C GLN A 172 -26.37 16.36 14.54
N LEU A 173 -26.67 17.66 14.48
CA LEU A 173 -25.96 18.57 13.60
C LEU A 173 -24.54 18.81 14.12
N VAL A 174 -23.59 18.92 13.19
CA VAL A 174 -22.20 19.32 13.45
C VAL A 174 -21.76 20.34 12.42
N TRP A 175 -20.90 21.27 12.83
CA TRP A 175 -20.00 21.91 11.88
C TRP A 175 -18.80 20.99 11.70
N GLU A 176 -18.56 20.57 10.47
CA GLU A 176 -17.33 19.91 10.05
C GLU A 176 -16.38 20.98 9.50
N ILE A 177 -15.27 21.20 10.21
CA ILE A 177 -14.21 22.13 9.83
C ILE A 177 -13.07 21.32 9.20
N TYR A 178 -12.52 21.79 8.07
CA TYR A 178 -11.29 21.28 7.47
C TYR A 178 -10.24 22.38 7.37
N TYR A 179 -9.01 22.09 7.79
CA TYR A 179 -7.84 22.97 7.64
C TYR A 179 -6.57 22.16 7.36
N GLU A 180 -5.59 22.80 6.71
CA GLU A 180 -4.25 22.24 6.45
C GLU A 180 -3.18 23.14 7.10
N SER A 181 -2.30 22.58 7.92
CA SER A 181 -1.23 23.33 8.59
C SER A 181 -0.11 23.71 7.62
N LEU A 182 0.61 24.80 7.93
CA LEU A 182 1.72 25.29 7.09
C LEU A 182 2.89 24.29 6.98
N ASP A 183 3.05 23.43 7.98
CA ASP A 183 4.06 22.35 8.00
C ASP A 183 3.58 21.06 7.32
N GLY A 184 2.35 20.99 6.78
CA GLY A 184 1.84 19.84 6.01
C GLY A 184 1.50 18.61 6.86
N ASN A 185 2.16 18.41 8.01
CA ASN A 185 1.93 17.34 8.99
C ASN A 185 0.46 17.16 9.42
N LYS A 186 -0.41 18.18 9.28
CA LYS A 186 -1.82 18.10 9.68
C LYS A 186 -2.76 18.63 8.59
N ALA A 187 -3.68 17.77 8.16
CA ALA A 187 -4.88 18.15 7.43
C ALA A 187 -6.07 17.60 8.23
N GLU A 188 -6.68 18.42 9.09
CA GLU A 188 -7.63 17.90 10.08
C GLU A 188 -9.08 18.18 9.74
N ILE A 189 -9.91 17.14 9.84
CA ILE A 189 -11.37 17.23 9.91
C ILE A 189 -11.78 17.27 11.38
N ILE A 190 -12.37 18.40 11.82
CA ILE A 190 -12.90 18.58 13.18
C ILE A 190 -14.42 18.73 13.12
N LYS A 191 -15.15 17.85 13.79
CA LYS A 191 -16.62 17.88 13.90
C LYS A 191 -17.00 18.44 15.28
N ILE A 192 -17.63 19.61 15.31
CA ILE A 192 -17.99 20.34 16.54
C ILE A 192 -19.51 20.46 16.70
N ASP A 193 -19.96 20.55 17.95
CA ASP A 193 -21.34 20.90 18.29
C ASP A 193 -21.62 22.38 17.90
N PRO A 194 -22.60 22.66 17.02
CA PRO A 194 -22.89 24.00 16.55
C PRO A 194 -23.60 24.87 17.60
N VAL A 195 -23.93 24.34 18.78
CA VAL A 195 -24.59 25.08 19.88
C VAL A 195 -23.61 25.38 21.02
N SER A 196 -22.65 24.48 21.31
CA SER A 196 -21.69 24.65 22.41
C SER A 196 -20.24 24.91 21.99
N GLY A 197 -19.89 24.68 20.72
CA GLY A 197 -18.50 24.73 20.25
C GLY A 197 -17.62 23.56 20.74
N ALA A 198 -18.18 22.56 21.43
CA ALA A 198 -17.44 21.41 21.90
C ALA A 198 -17.01 20.49 20.73
N ILE A 199 -15.77 20.02 20.75
CA ILE A 199 -15.25 19.05 19.77
C ILE A 199 -15.84 17.67 20.06
N LEU A 200 -16.48 17.07 19.05
CA LEU A 200 -17.16 15.76 19.13
C LEU A 200 -16.34 14.65 18.48
N ASN A 201 -15.66 14.97 17.38
CA ASN A 201 -14.77 14.07 16.66
C ASN A 201 -13.69 14.89 15.94
N ARG A 202 -12.49 14.32 15.78
CA ARG A 202 -11.32 14.94 15.15
C ARG A 202 -10.49 13.84 14.48
N ILE A 203 -10.09 14.07 13.24
CA ILE A 203 -9.37 13.12 12.37
C ILE A 203 -8.28 13.90 11.64
N ASN A 204 -7.03 13.39 11.60
CA ASN A 204 -6.01 13.86 10.67
C ASN A 204 -6.12 13.02 9.38
N THR A 205 -6.20 13.67 8.21
CA THR A 205 -6.26 13.03 6.88
C THR A 205 -4.90 12.99 6.19
N VAL A 206 -3.87 13.60 6.77
CA VAL A 206 -2.48 13.24 6.51
C VAL A 206 -2.26 11.87 7.14
N LEU A 207 -2.04 10.85 6.30
CA LEU A 207 -1.57 9.57 6.78
C LEU A 207 -0.07 9.69 7.08
N GLU A 208 0.25 10.18 8.27
CA GLU A 208 1.59 10.07 8.83
C GLU A 208 1.90 8.58 9.08
N CYS A 209 2.82 8.00 8.30
CA CYS A 209 3.24 6.62 8.47
C CYS A 209 4.19 6.43 9.67
N ASN A 210 3.89 7.03 10.83
CA ASN A 210 4.83 7.38 11.90
C ASN A 210 5.57 6.14 12.50
N PHE A 211 6.72 5.78 11.90
CA PHE A 211 7.30 4.43 11.93
C PHE A 211 7.86 3.97 13.30
N LYS A 212 6.96 3.53 14.17
CA LYS A 212 7.20 2.46 15.15
C LYS A 212 6.62 1.16 14.58
N PRO A 213 7.24 -0.01 14.85
CA PRO A 213 7.03 -1.18 14.00
C PRO A 213 5.62 -1.80 14.08
N GLU A 214 4.94 -1.87 12.93
CA GLU A 214 3.67 -2.56 12.59
C GLU A 214 3.20 -2.14 11.14
N GLU A 215 2.09 -2.66 10.54
CA GLU A 215 2.02 -3.70 9.47
C GLU A 215 0.58 -3.85 8.85
N THR A 216 0.13 -4.04 7.58
CA THR A 216 0.64 -4.35 6.20
C THR A 216 -0.38 -5.06 5.15
N ASN A 217 -1.28 -4.44 4.29
CA ASN A 217 -1.66 -4.48 2.76
C ASN A 217 -2.62 -5.36 1.73
N SER A 218 -3.79 -4.85 1.20
CA SER A 218 -4.39 -4.69 -0.23
C SER A 218 -5.62 -5.46 -0.91
N ALA A 219 -6.22 -5.00 -2.07
CA ALA A 219 -7.31 -5.61 -2.99
C ALA A 219 -8.13 -4.70 -4.07
N SER A 220 -8.73 -4.96 -5.31
CA SER A 220 -8.73 -5.97 -6.44
C SER A 220 -9.68 -5.90 -7.74
N GLY A 221 -9.57 -5.72 -9.12
CA GLY A 221 -8.58 -5.41 -10.25
C GLY A 221 -8.89 -4.88 -11.73
N LYS A 222 -8.45 -5.51 -12.89
CA LYS A 222 -8.17 -4.91 -14.30
C LYS A 222 -8.53 -5.75 -15.61
N ARG A 223 -9.04 -5.13 -16.73
CA ARG A 223 -8.53 -5.06 -18.19
C ARG A 223 -9.52 -4.51 -19.28
N THR A 224 -9.27 -3.81 -20.42
CA THR A 224 -8.24 -2.91 -21.10
C THR A 224 -8.82 -2.45 -22.50
N PHE A 225 -8.39 -1.35 -23.19
CA PHE A 225 -8.98 -0.84 -24.49
C PHE A 225 -8.00 -0.22 -25.57
N LEU A 226 -8.51 0.45 -26.62
CA LEU A 226 -7.86 0.76 -27.93
C LEU A 226 -6.99 2.06 -28.02
N PRO A 227 -5.97 2.12 -28.90
CA PRO A 227 -5.04 3.27 -29.03
C PRO A 227 -5.45 4.35 -30.05
N LEU A 228 -4.99 5.59 -29.82
CA LEU A 228 -4.92 6.68 -30.80
C LEU A 228 -3.51 6.76 -31.42
N GLN A 229 -3.42 7.20 -32.69
CA GLN A 229 -2.19 7.08 -33.47
C GLN A 229 -1.29 8.32 -33.35
N LYS A 230 -0.14 8.18 -32.68
CA LYS A 230 0.84 9.26 -32.42
C LYS A 230 1.54 9.70 -33.72
N THR A 231 1.61 11.01 -33.98
CA THR A 231 2.59 11.57 -34.95
C THR A 231 3.95 11.67 -34.27
N PHE A 232 4.98 11.09 -34.89
CA PHE A 232 6.32 10.98 -34.31
C PHE A 232 6.98 12.36 -34.05
N MET A 233 7.11 12.71 -32.76
CA MET A 233 8.19 13.58 -32.28
C MET A 233 9.47 12.74 -32.20
N THR A 234 10.63 13.32 -32.55
CA THR A 234 11.91 12.59 -32.68
C THR A 234 12.86 12.80 -31.51
N GLU A 235 12.35 13.32 -30.40
CA GLU A 235 13.15 13.72 -29.23
C GLU A 235 13.25 12.57 -28.21
N VAL A 236 14.37 12.56 -27.48
CA VAL A 236 14.73 11.50 -26.53
C VAL A 236 14.97 12.14 -25.17
N TYR A 237 13.96 12.08 -24.32
CA TYR A 237 13.97 12.56 -22.95
C TYR A 237 14.56 11.46 -22.05
N GLN A 238 15.39 11.83 -21.07
CA GLN A 238 16.18 10.88 -20.29
C GLN A 238 16.16 11.18 -18.79
N TYR A 239 16.12 10.12 -17.98
CA TYR A 239 16.12 10.20 -16.52
C TYR A 239 17.15 9.22 -15.96
N ASN A 240 18.12 9.68 -15.18
CA ASN A 240 19.06 8.81 -14.48
C ASN A 240 18.51 8.46 -13.08
N VAL A 241 17.85 7.32 -12.97
CA VAL A 241 16.97 6.95 -11.84
C VAL A 241 17.17 5.50 -11.44
N PHE A 242 16.70 5.12 -10.24
CA PHE A 242 16.51 3.72 -9.90
C PHE A 242 15.25 3.23 -10.65
N PRO A 243 15.39 2.34 -11.65
CA PRO A 243 14.30 2.03 -12.57
C PRO A 243 13.22 1.17 -11.92
N LEU A 244 12.06 1.08 -12.56
CA LEU A 244 10.99 0.13 -12.20
C LEU A 244 11.54 -1.26 -11.82
N LYS A 245 10.99 -1.85 -10.75
CA LYS A 245 11.45 -3.03 -10.01
C LYS A 245 12.62 -2.85 -9.04
N VAL A 246 13.51 -1.87 -9.23
CA VAL A 246 14.59 -1.61 -8.26
C VAL A 246 14.01 -0.88 -7.05
N GLU A 247 13.81 -1.58 -5.93
CA GLU A 247 13.22 -1.01 -4.71
C GLU A 247 14.07 0.14 -4.14
N THR A 248 15.40 -0.01 -4.05
CA THR A 248 16.30 0.95 -3.39
C THR A 248 17.74 0.89 -3.95
N PRO A 249 18.65 1.81 -3.58
CA PRO A 249 20.08 1.74 -3.93
C PRO A 249 20.81 0.48 -3.41
N ASN A 250 20.23 -0.22 -2.43
CA ASN A 250 20.76 -1.50 -1.95
C ASN A 250 20.37 -2.70 -2.84
N HIS A 251 19.36 -2.52 -3.71
CA HIS A 251 18.85 -3.55 -4.63
C HIS A 251 19.43 -3.40 -6.05
N GLY A 252 19.69 -2.18 -6.51
CA GLY A 252 20.19 -1.92 -7.87
C GLY A 252 20.87 -0.56 -8.01
N SER A 253 21.48 -0.35 -9.18
CA SER A 253 22.11 0.94 -9.54
C SER A 253 21.16 1.81 -10.37
N GLN A 254 21.42 3.11 -10.42
CA GLN A 254 20.74 4.00 -11.37
C GLN A 254 21.02 3.57 -12.82
N ILE A 255 20.05 3.76 -13.71
CA ILE A 255 20.23 3.70 -15.15
C ILE A 255 19.61 4.94 -15.81
N ASN A 256 20.10 5.31 -17.00
CA ASN A 256 19.45 6.32 -17.84
C ASN A 256 18.27 5.67 -18.60
N VAL A 257 17.06 5.82 -18.08
CA VAL A 257 15.82 5.43 -18.75
C VAL A 257 15.45 6.49 -19.78
N SER A 258 15.10 6.08 -21.01
CA SER A 258 14.73 7.00 -22.10
C SER A 258 13.27 6.79 -22.52
N ASN A 259 12.53 7.90 -22.71
CA ASN A 259 11.11 7.92 -23.10
C ASN A 259 10.20 6.90 -22.34
N PRO A 260 10.14 6.94 -21.00
CA PRO A 260 9.41 5.96 -20.16
C PRO A 260 7.88 6.10 -20.08
N ALA A 261 7.28 7.10 -20.74
CA ALA A 261 5.85 7.39 -20.62
C ALA A 261 4.99 6.39 -21.39
N GLU A 262 3.91 5.90 -20.78
CA GLU A 262 2.94 4.99 -21.42
C GLU A 262 1.92 5.80 -22.24
N ASP A 263 1.85 5.57 -23.55
CA ASP A 263 1.03 6.36 -24.49
C ASP A 263 -0.46 6.38 -24.15
N ALA A 264 -1.00 5.34 -23.50
CA ALA A 264 -2.41 5.28 -23.12
C ALA A 264 -2.75 6.07 -21.83
N ALA A 265 -1.77 6.36 -20.98
CA ALA A 265 -1.96 7.06 -19.70
C ALA A 265 -1.40 8.49 -19.74
N SER A 266 -0.24 8.66 -20.37
CA SER A 266 0.47 9.93 -20.55
C SER A 266 0.66 10.23 -22.05
N PRO A 267 -0.42 10.45 -22.84
CA PRO A 267 -0.35 10.58 -24.30
C PRO A 267 0.53 11.74 -24.82
N PHE A 268 0.69 12.79 -24.00
CA PHE A 268 1.55 13.94 -24.27
C PHE A 268 2.92 13.87 -23.55
N ASN A 269 3.24 12.70 -22.98
CA ASN A 269 4.36 12.44 -22.08
C ASN A 269 4.28 13.28 -20.78
N TRP A 270 5.23 13.08 -19.86
CA TRP A 270 5.13 13.58 -18.48
C TRP A 270 5.40 15.09 -18.27
N HIS A 271 5.55 15.90 -19.32
CA HIS A 271 5.92 17.33 -19.26
C HIS A 271 4.94 18.28 -19.98
N ASP A 272 3.84 17.73 -20.52
CA ASP A 272 2.64 18.48 -20.89
C ASP A 272 1.76 18.70 -19.66
N THR A 273 0.91 19.74 -19.69
CA THR A 273 -0.16 19.99 -18.73
C THR A 273 -1.50 20.35 -19.36
N ASN A 274 -1.57 20.57 -20.69
CA ASN A 274 -2.77 21.11 -21.37
C ASN A 274 -3.30 20.27 -22.55
N GLY A 275 -2.59 19.23 -22.99
CA GLY A 275 -3.00 18.37 -24.11
C GLY A 275 -2.60 18.90 -25.48
N THR A 276 -1.47 19.62 -25.57
CA THR A 276 -0.91 20.11 -26.84
C THR A 276 0.42 19.42 -27.11
N PRO A 277 0.69 18.88 -28.32
CA PRO A 277 1.94 18.17 -28.60
C PRO A 277 3.23 19.01 -28.40
N GLY A 278 3.82 18.88 -27.22
CA GLY A 278 5.08 19.49 -26.78
C GLY A 278 5.19 19.47 -25.24
N PRO A 279 6.36 19.75 -24.67
CA PRO A 279 6.48 20.00 -23.23
C PRO A 279 6.25 21.48 -22.91
N GLU A 280 5.43 21.80 -21.91
CA GLU A 280 5.40 23.15 -21.31
C GLU A 280 6.55 23.37 -20.33
N HIS A 281 7.06 22.28 -19.75
CA HIS A 281 8.03 22.31 -18.66
C HIS A 281 9.35 21.67 -19.09
N THR A 282 10.46 22.32 -18.71
CA THR A 282 11.81 21.73 -18.74
C THR A 282 12.21 21.14 -17.38
N SER A 283 11.36 21.34 -16.38
CA SER A 283 11.54 20.95 -14.99
C SER A 283 10.83 19.64 -14.65
N THR A 284 10.96 19.13 -13.44
CA THR A 284 10.22 17.96 -12.93
C THR A 284 8.73 18.25 -12.64
N LYS A 285 7.98 18.65 -13.68
CA LYS A 285 6.56 18.97 -13.61
C LYS A 285 5.82 18.61 -14.90
N GLY A 286 4.64 18.01 -14.75
CA GLY A 286 3.66 17.92 -15.82
C GLY A 286 2.32 17.39 -15.32
N ASN A 287 1.57 16.74 -16.20
CA ASN A 287 0.15 16.47 -15.97
C ASN A 287 -0.13 15.68 -14.69
N ASN A 288 0.71 14.69 -14.35
CA ASN A 288 0.43 13.71 -13.30
C ASN A 288 1.03 14.12 -11.93
N VAL A 289 2.14 14.89 -11.94
CA VAL A 289 2.91 15.25 -10.75
C VAL A 289 3.74 16.54 -10.96
N GLU A 290 3.85 17.34 -9.90
CA GLU A 290 4.85 18.39 -9.72
C GLU A 290 5.80 17.96 -8.59
N ALA A 291 7.07 17.71 -8.91
CA ALA A 291 8.07 17.24 -7.95
C ALA A 291 9.18 18.29 -7.74
N ARG A 292 9.46 18.62 -6.47
CA ARG A 292 10.35 19.71 -6.02
C ARG A 292 10.94 19.42 -4.64
N GLU A 293 11.85 20.24 -4.14
CA GLU A 293 12.26 20.23 -2.72
C GLU A 293 11.37 21.10 -1.83
N ASP A 294 11.13 20.67 -0.59
CA ASP A 294 10.66 21.53 0.52
C ASP A 294 11.50 21.30 1.78
N LYS A 295 12.82 21.48 1.67
CA LYS A 295 13.78 21.29 2.80
C LYS A 295 13.48 22.16 4.03
N ASP A 296 12.65 23.20 3.85
CA ASP A 296 12.29 24.20 4.85
C ASP A 296 10.92 23.88 5.49
N GLY A 297 10.21 22.84 5.02
CA GLY A 297 9.01 22.25 5.63
C GLY A 297 7.82 23.22 5.74
N ASN A 298 7.54 23.99 4.69
CA ASN A 298 6.59 25.12 4.74
C ASN A 298 5.52 25.11 3.62
N ASN A 299 5.49 24.05 2.82
CA ASN A 299 4.57 23.75 1.74
C ASN A 299 4.50 24.80 0.60
N ALA A 300 5.45 25.74 0.54
CA ALA A 300 5.42 26.84 -0.41
C ALA A 300 5.57 26.37 -1.86
N THR A 301 4.77 26.96 -2.75
CA THR A 301 4.78 26.75 -4.20
C THR A 301 6.01 27.35 -4.92
N LEU A 302 7.14 27.43 -4.22
CA LEU A 302 8.41 28.05 -4.66
C LEU A 302 9.62 27.13 -4.48
N GLY A 303 9.43 25.90 -4.00
CA GLY A 303 10.47 24.88 -3.89
C GLY A 303 11.15 24.58 -5.24
N GLN A 304 12.46 24.33 -5.22
CA GLN A 304 13.22 24.08 -6.45
C GLN A 304 12.85 22.72 -7.08
N MET A 305 12.50 22.75 -8.37
CA MET A 305 12.40 21.55 -9.22
C MET A 305 13.78 21.20 -9.81
N ALA A 306 13.98 19.95 -10.25
CA ALA A 306 15.13 19.61 -11.09
C ALA A 306 14.87 20.03 -12.54
N GLU A 307 15.91 20.47 -13.27
CA GLU A 307 15.81 20.99 -14.65
C GLU A 307 16.55 20.08 -15.64
N GLY A 308 15.84 19.55 -16.64
CA GLY A 308 16.41 18.78 -17.76
C GLY A 308 16.75 19.63 -18.99
N GLY A 309 16.42 20.93 -18.95
CA GLY A 309 16.61 21.87 -20.06
C GLY A 309 15.72 21.55 -21.28
N SER A 310 15.99 22.20 -22.42
CA SER A 310 15.18 22.06 -23.65
C SER A 310 15.08 20.64 -24.21
N ASN A 311 15.93 19.72 -23.76
CA ASN A 311 16.02 18.36 -24.25
C ASN A 311 15.49 17.33 -23.23
N LEU A 312 15.04 17.78 -22.05
CA LEU A 312 14.53 16.95 -20.95
C LEU A 312 15.52 15.83 -20.53
N ILE A 313 16.79 16.18 -20.30
CA ILE A 313 17.86 15.25 -19.91
C ILE A 313 18.18 15.42 -18.42
N PHE A 314 17.46 14.69 -17.58
CA PHE A 314 17.62 14.65 -16.12
C PHE A 314 18.70 13.63 -15.71
N ASN A 315 19.92 13.80 -16.22
CA ASN A 315 21.03 12.87 -16.00
C ASN A 315 21.88 13.27 -14.77
N PHE A 316 21.31 13.10 -13.57
CA PHE A 316 21.97 13.40 -12.30
C PHE A 316 22.49 12.11 -11.63
N PRO A 317 23.82 11.92 -11.47
CA PRO A 317 24.38 10.76 -10.79
C PRO A 317 24.34 10.93 -9.26
N LEU A 318 24.00 9.87 -8.54
CA LEU A 318 24.03 9.83 -7.08
C LEU A 318 25.47 9.92 -6.55
N LEU A 319 25.79 11.00 -5.83
CA LEU A 319 27.06 11.18 -5.17
C LEU A 319 27.08 10.39 -3.86
N ALA A 320 28.03 9.47 -3.73
CA ALA A 320 28.19 8.65 -2.53
C ALA A 320 28.91 9.41 -1.40
N GLY A 321 28.48 9.19 -0.15
CA GLY A 321 29.16 9.71 1.05
C GLY A 321 28.94 11.19 1.36
N VAL A 322 28.16 11.92 0.55
CA VAL A 322 27.75 13.31 0.81
C VAL A 322 26.42 13.40 1.56
N HIS A 323 26.06 14.60 2.03
CA HIS A 323 24.76 14.86 2.63
C HIS A 323 23.64 14.86 1.56
N PRO A 324 22.44 14.30 1.82
CA PRO A 324 21.33 14.21 0.86
C PRO A 324 21.07 15.46 0.02
N HIS A 325 21.00 16.66 0.62
CA HIS A 325 20.82 17.93 -0.12
C HIS A 325 21.87 18.23 -1.22
N GLN A 326 23.03 17.55 -1.25
CA GLN A 326 23.98 17.66 -2.37
C GLN A 326 23.58 16.82 -3.60
N ASN A 327 22.63 15.90 -3.43
CA ASN A 327 21.98 15.08 -4.44
C ASN A 327 20.55 15.55 -4.78
N GLN A 328 20.16 16.78 -4.40
CA GLN A 328 18.79 17.31 -4.53
C GLN A 328 18.12 17.01 -5.88
N ASN A 329 18.80 17.32 -7.00
CA ASN A 329 18.23 17.07 -8.34
C ASN A 329 18.05 15.56 -8.62
N THR A 330 18.89 14.71 -8.05
CA THR A 330 18.80 13.24 -8.17
C THR A 330 17.59 12.70 -7.42
N ALA A 331 17.35 13.18 -6.19
CA ALA A 331 16.16 12.86 -5.38
C ALA A 331 14.87 13.25 -6.12
N ILE A 332 14.74 14.53 -6.49
CA ILE A 332 13.56 15.06 -7.18
C ILE A 332 13.31 14.33 -8.52
N THR A 333 14.36 14.01 -9.28
CA THR A 333 14.23 13.25 -10.55
C THR A 333 13.72 11.83 -10.30
N ASN A 334 14.16 11.17 -9.23
CA ASN A 334 13.70 9.82 -8.88
C ASN A 334 12.25 9.83 -8.39
N LEU A 335 11.88 10.81 -7.54
CA LEU A 335 10.51 11.03 -7.06
C LEU A 335 9.54 11.32 -8.22
N PHE A 336 9.94 12.19 -9.16
CA PHE A 336 9.18 12.50 -10.36
C PHE A 336 8.96 11.28 -11.25
N TYR A 337 10.03 10.50 -11.52
CA TYR A 337 9.94 9.28 -12.30
C TYR A 337 8.98 8.26 -11.66
N TRP A 338 9.11 8.00 -10.36
CA TRP A 338 8.27 6.99 -9.70
C TRP A 338 6.80 7.41 -9.61
N ASN A 339 6.47 8.67 -9.28
CA ASN A 339 5.09 9.15 -9.30
C ASN A 339 4.43 8.95 -10.68
N ASN A 340 5.13 9.27 -11.77
CA ASN A 340 4.62 9.03 -13.12
C ASN A 340 4.53 7.54 -13.49
N ILE A 341 5.48 6.69 -13.06
CA ILE A 341 5.43 5.25 -13.29
C ILE A 341 4.24 4.61 -12.55
N ILE A 342 3.97 5.01 -11.31
CA ILE A 342 2.82 4.52 -10.53
C ILE A 342 1.51 4.99 -11.19
N HIS A 343 1.42 6.25 -11.62
CA HIS A 343 0.31 6.77 -12.43
C HIS A 343 0.08 5.90 -13.68
N ASP A 344 1.08 5.78 -14.55
CA ASP A 344 0.95 5.16 -15.85
C ASP A 344 0.62 3.65 -15.74
N ILE A 345 1.14 2.96 -14.71
CA ILE A 345 0.78 1.56 -14.43
C ILE A 345 -0.66 1.47 -13.91
N PHE A 346 -1.06 2.26 -12.91
CA PHE A 346 -2.40 2.12 -12.32
C PHE A 346 -3.54 2.69 -13.17
N TYR A 347 -3.25 3.60 -14.10
CA TYR A 347 -4.15 3.97 -15.19
C TYR A 347 -4.59 2.73 -15.98
N GLN A 348 -3.62 1.89 -16.39
CA GLN A 348 -3.93 0.61 -17.04
C GLN A 348 -4.75 -0.30 -16.12
N TYR A 349 -4.54 -0.25 -14.80
CA TYR A 349 -5.31 -1.04 -13.84
C TYR A 349 -6.73 -0.48 -13.56
N GLY A 350 -7.11 0.63 -14.19
CA GLY A 350 -8.44 1.22 -14.07
C GLY A 350 -8.57 2.24 -12.95
N PHE A 351 -7.46 2.79 -12.46
CA PHE A 351 -7.38 4.06 -11.74
C PHE A 351 -7.05 5.16 -12.75
N ASN A 352 -8.05 5.54 -13.55
CA ASN A 352 -7.95 6.57 -14.59
C ASN A 352 -8.86 7.76 -14.27
N GLU A 353 -8.90 8.75 -15.15
CA GLU A 353 -9.69 9.99 -15.01
C GLU A 353 -11.14 9.74 -14.56
N SER A 354 -11.81 8.72 -15.13
CA SER A 354 -13.20 8.39 -14.77
C SER A 354 -13.37 7.90 -13.33
N ALA A 355 -12.33 7.28 -12.77
CA ALA A 355 -12.29 6.75 -11.41
C ALA A 355 -11.60 7.71 -10.42
N GLY A 356 -11.21 8.91 -10.87
CA GLY A 356 -10.60 9.97 -10.07
C GLY A 356 -9.13 9.73 -9.72
N ASN A 357 -8.30 9.55 -10.74
CA ASN A 357 -6.84 9.60 -10.61
C ASN A 357 -6.32 11.04 -10.45
N PHE A 358 -5.00 11.22 -10.48
CA PHE A 358 -4.32 12.49 -10.19
C PHE A 358 -3.79 13.12 -11.48
N GLN A 359 -4.52 14.10 -12.04
CA GLN A 359 -4.18 14.75 -13.32
C GLN A 359 -4.50 16.26 -13.30
N THR A 360 -3.62 17.07 -13.89
CA THR A 360 -3.87 18.52 -14.08
C THR A 360 -4.98 18.74 -15.11
N THR A 361 -4.93 17.99 -16.21
CA THR A 361 -5.91 17.95 -17.28
C THR A 361 -6.34 16.51 -17.52
N ASN A 362 -7.66 16.30 -17.51
CA ASN A 362 -8.29 15.02 -17.80
C ASN A 362 -8.66 15.01 -19.29
N TYR A 363 -7.83 14.37 -20.11
CA TYR A 363 -7.91 14.44 -21.58
C TYR A 363 -9.16 13.76 -22.16
N SER A 364 -9.76 12.81 -21.43
CA SER A 364 -11.07 12.21 -21.77
C SER A 364 -12.27 13.08 -21.36
N SER A 365 -12.04 14.16 -20.61
CA SER A 365 -13.08 15.01 -19.98
C SER A 365 -14.00 14.25 -19.01
N GLN A 366 -13.47 13.22 -18.33
CA GLN A 366 -14.14 12.48 -17.25
C GLN A 366 -13.43 12.74 -15.91
N GLY A 367 -14.15 12.59 -14.79
CA GLY A 367 -13.66 13.00 -13.46
C GLY A 367 -13.45 14.51 -13.33
N LEU A 368 -12.75 14.92 -12.28
CA LEU A 368 -12.35 16.30 -12.02
C LEU A 368 -10.82 16.39 -11.97
N GLY A 369 -10.21 17.06 -12.96
CA GLY A 369 -8.78 17.35 -12.95
C GLY A 369 -8.40 18.56 -12.09
N ASN A 370 -7.19 19.08 -12.31
CA ASN A 370 -6.48 20.03 -11.43
C ASN A 370 -6.02 19.38 -10.11
N ASP A 371 -5.65 18.10 -10.16
CA ASP A 371 -5.27 17.32 -8.99
C ASP A 371 -4.04 16.40 -9.17
N HIS A 372 -3.06 16.84 -9.95
CA HIS A 372 -1.71 16.24 -9.97
C HIS A 372 -1.13 16.11 -8.56
N VAL A 373 -0.27 15.11 -8.35
CA VAL A 373 0.42 14.94 -7.06
C VAL A 373 1.41 16.08 -6.84
N GLN A 374 1.33 16.74 -5.70
CA GLN A 374 2.39 17.62 -5.21
C GLN A 374 3.40 16.75 -4.45
N ALA A 375 4.60 16.56 -5.00
CA ALA A 375 5.58 15.63 -4.47
C ALA A 375 6.82 16.37 -3.95
N ASP A 376 6.95 16.44 -2.62
CA ASP A 376 7.97 17.22 -1.93
C ASP A 376 9.10 16.32 -1.42
N ALA A 377 10.28 16.49 -2.02
CA ALA A 377 11.50 15.73 -1.75
C ALA A 377 12.32 16.34 -0.61
N MET A 378 12.95 15.48 0.20
CA MET A 378 13.71 15.82 1.41
C MET A 378 13.00 16.83 2.33
N ASP A 379 11.68 16.70 2.47
CA ASP A 379 10.83 17.68 3.14
C ASP A 379 11.25 17.88 4.62
N GLY A 380 11.34 19.15 5.02
CA GLY A 380 11.88 19.59 6.32
C GLY A 380 10.89 19.50 7.49
N SER A 381 9.61 19.21 7.23
CA SER A 381 8.56 19.16 8.26
C SER A 381 8.60 17.91 9.15
N GLY A 382 9.27 16.84 8.68
CA GLY A 382 9.37 15.55 9.37
C GLY A 382 10.73 14.88 9.17
N VAL A 383 10.97 13.79 9.91
CA VAL A 383 12.13 12.89 9.74
C VAL A 383 11.77 11.46 10.15
N ASN A 384 12.38 10.46 9.52
CA ASN A 384 12.12 9.03 9.75
C ASN A 384 10.65 8.65 9.52
N ASN A 385 10.04 9.26 8.49
CA ASN A 385 8.66 9.06 8.12
C ASN A 385 8.48 9.38 6.62
N ALA A 386 7.28 9.21 6.10
CA ALA A 386 6.77 9.86 4.89
C ALA A 386 5.26 10.11 5.13
N ASN A 387 4.58 10.80 4.22
CA ASN A 387 3.12 10.86 4.25
C ASN A 387 2.49 11.09 2.87
N PHE A 388 1.18 10.83 2.79
CA PHE A 388 0.33 11.24 1.68
C PHE A 388 -1.03 11.77 2.17
N ASN A 389 -1.36 13.03 1.85
CA ASN A 389 -2.68 13.62 2.06
C ASN A 389 -3.56 13.42 0.82
N THR A 390 -4.66 12.67 0.93
CA THR A 390 -5.60 12.42 -0.18
C THR A 390 -6.95 13.14 0.02
N PRO A 391 -7.13 14.34 -0.57
CA PRO A 391 -8.45 14.94 -0.72
C PRO A 391 -9.26 14.29 -1.87
N VAL A 392 -10.50 14.71 -2.02
CA VAL A 392 -11.43 14.28 -3.08
C VAL A 392 -10.96 14.69 -4.49
N ASP A 393 -11.63 14.10 -5.49
CA ASP A 393 -11.47 14.39 -6.93
C ASP A 393 -11.38 15.90 -7.24
N GLY A 394 -10.45 16.31 -8.09
CA GLY A 394 -10.26 17.71 -8.48
C GLY A 394 -9.61 18.61 -7.43
N THR A 395 -9.06 18.02 -6.34
CA THR A 395 -8.16 18.70 -5.41
C THR A 395 -6.82 17.96 -5.36
N ALA A 396 -5.72 18.65 -5.62
CA ALA A 396 -4.38 18.07 -5.61
C ALA A 396 -4.01 17.42 -4.25
N PRO A 397 -3.60 16.14 -4.23
CA PRO A 397 -3.00 15.52 -3.07
C PRO A 397 -1.56 15.99 -2.89
N ARG A 398 -0.97 15.67 -1.73
CA ARG A 398 0.45 15.91 -1.45
C ARG A 398 1.12 14.67 -0.89
N MET A 399 2.32 14.39 -1.39
CA MET A 399 3.26 13.39 -0.91
C MET A 399 4.47 14.13 -0.31
N GLN A 400 4.81 13.85 0.96
CA GLN A 400 5.99 14.43 1.62
C GLN A 400 7.00 13.33 1.94
N MET A 401 8.19 13.38 1.33
CA MET A 401 9.27 12.40 1.51
C MET A 401 10.36 12.98 2.41
N PHE A 402 10.59 12.37 3.59
CA PHE A 402 11.52 12.93 4.57
C PHE A 402 12.91 12.27 4.59
N LEU A 403 13.85 12.95 5.24
CA LEU A 403 15.15 12.38 5.59
C LEU A 403 15.05 11.43 6.80
N TRP A 404 15.87 10.38 6.78
CA TRP A 404 15.94 9.33 7.79
C TRP A 404 17.25 9.38 8.58
N ASN A 405 17.24 8.89 9.82
CA ASN A 405 18.40 8.96 10.71
C ASN A 405 19.58 8.14 10.18
N GLY A 406 20.71 8.82 9.97
CA GLY A 406 21.98 8.17 9.65
C GLY A 406 22.50 7.28 10.77
N THR A 407 23.53 6.46 10.46
CA THR A 407 24.18 5.59 11.46
C THR A 407 24.64 6.40 12.68
N LYS A 408 24.09 6.09 13.86
CA LYS A 408 24.49 6.66 15.16
C LYS A 408 24.96 5.54 16.08
N SER A 409 26.26 5.43 16.31
CA SER A 409 26.85 4.37 17.16
C SER A 409 28.07 4.83 17.95
N LEU A 410 28.26 4.22 19.12
CA LEU A 410 29.42 4.40 19.99
C LEU A 410 29.74 3.04 20.61
N THR A 411 30.84 2.43 20.16
CA THR A 411 31.26 1.07 20.56
C THR A 411 32.64 1.13 21.18
N VAL A 412 32.76 0.71 22.43
CA VAL A 412 34.05 0.50 23.11
C VAL A 412 34.52 -0.92 22.81
N HIS A 413 35.78 -1.03 22.37
CA HIS A 413 36.40 -2.31 21.97
C HIS A 413 37.32 -2.87 23.05
N SER A 414 37.95 -1.99 23.84
CA SER A 414 38.86 -2.38 24.94
C SER A 414 38.74 -1.44 26.13
N PRO A 415 39.15 -1.88 27.34
CA PRO A 415 39.36 -3.28 27.72
C PRO A 415 38.01 -4.00 27.91
N SER A 416 38.00 -5.33 27.95
CA SER A 416 36.77 -6.14 27.88
C SER A 416 35.77 -5.92 29.03
N GLN A 417 36.20 -5.33 30.15
CA GLN A 417 35.35 -4.95 31.28
C GLN A 417 34.37 -3.80 30.96
N VAL A 418 34.66 -3.01 29.92
CA VAL A 418 33.83 -1.90 29.42
C VAL A 418 33.62 -1.96 27.91
N ALA A 419 33.85 -3.13 27.29
CA ALA A 419 33.54 -3.33 25.88
C ALA A 419 32.02 -3.46 25.68
N GLY A 420 31.48 -2.79 24.65
CA GLY A 420 30.04 -2.75 24.41
C GLY A 420 29.58 -1.46 23.72
N ASN A 421 28.26 -1.35 23.53
CA ASN A 421 27.62 -0.20 22.89
C ASN A 421 27.07 0.79 23.93
N TYR A 422 27.26 2.08 23.67
CA TYR A 422 26.99 3.17 24.62
C TYR A 422 26.07 4.24 24.03
N VAL A 423 25.31 4.93 24.90
CA VAL A 423 24.33 5.95 24.48
C VAL A 423 24.96 7.34 24.56
N PHE A 424 24.89 8.09 23.45
CA PHE A 424 25.44 9.43 23.32
C PHE A 424 24.52 10.36 22.51
N GLU A 425 24.70 11.66 22.71
CA GLU A 425 24.17 12.71 21.82
C GLU A 425 25.30 13.51 21.18
N LYS A 426 25.09 13.98 19.95
CA LYS A 426 26.02 14.90 19.29
C LYS A 426 25.86 16.31 19.87
N GLY A 427 26.93 17.10 19.88
CA GLY A 427 26.81 18.55 20.05
C GLY A 427 26.12 19.21 18.85
N ASN A 428 25.54 20.38 19.05
CA ASN A 428 25.08 21.26 17.96
C ASN A 428 26.25 22.12 17.42
N PHE A 429 27.44 21.50 17.36
CA PHE A 429 28.74 22.08 17.01
C PHE A 429 29.77 20.95 16.84
N GLY A 430 30.96 21.25 16.31
CA GLY A 430 31.92 20.23 15.92
C GLY A 430 31.55 19.57 14.58
N ALA A 431 32.20 18.44 14.28
CA ALA A 431 31.94 17.71 13.04
C ALA A 431 30.47 17.29 12.91
N ALA A 432 29.82 17.66 11.81
CA ALA A 432 28.41 17.33 11.56
C ALA A 432 28.19 15.82 11.43
N THR A 433 29.11 15.15 10.71
CA THR A 433 29.19 13.70 10.52
C THR A 433 30.65 13.25 10.65
N PHE A 434 30.87 12.01 11.09
CA PHE A 434 32.19 11.46 11.39
C PHE A 434 32.16 9.95 11.62
N THR A 435 33.30 9.30 11.42
CA THR A 435 33.65 8.02 12.07
C THR A 435 35.05 8.17 12.64
N THR A 436 35.19 8.05 13.96
CA THR A 436 36.46 8.23 14.67
C THR A 436 36.73 7.01 15.57
N ASN A 437 37.78 6.26 15.25
CA ASN A 437 38.41 5.33 16.20
C ASN A 437 39.55 6.05 16.95
N GLY A 438 39.74 5.74 18.23
CA GLY A 438 40.90 6.22 18.98
C GLY A 438 40.89 5.76 20.42
N ASN A 439 42.01 6.00 21.11
CA ASN A 439 42.13 5.75 22.54
C ASN A 439 41.56 6.94 23.32
N VAL A 440 40.94 6.67 24.47
CA VAL A 440 40.30 7.69 25.31
C VAL A 440 41.27 8.14 26.41
N VAL A 441 41.43 9.45 26.57
CA VAL A 441 42.32 10.07 27.56
C VAL A 441 41.57 11.15 28.32
N LEU A 442 41.58 11.10 29.65
CA LEU A 442 40.99 12.14 30.49
C LEU A 442 41.81 13.43 30.39
N VAL A 443 41.16 14.58 30.21
CA VAL A 443 41.85 15.87 30.20
C VAL A 443 42.37 16.26 31.58
N ASN A 444 43.41 17.09 31.59
CA ASN A 444 43.92 17.76 32.77
C ASN A 444 44.22 19.22 32.40
N ASP A 445 43.50 20.17 32.99
CA ASP A 445 43.70 21.62 32.79
C ASP A 445 44.54 22.32 33.88
N GLY A 446 45.16 21.53 34.76
CA GLY A 446 46.01 22.03 35.84
C GLY A 446 45.26 22.70 37.01
N SER A 447 43.93 22.78 36.96
CA SER A 447 43.11 23.35 38.04
C SER A 447 42.89 22.37 39.20
N SER A 448 42.16 22.82 40.23
CA SER A 448 41.67 21.96 41.32
C SER A 448 40.58 20.97 40.89
N GLN A 449 40.04 21.08 39.68
CA GLN A 449 39.07 20.15 39.09
C GLN A 449 39.52 19.77 37.66
N PRO A 450 40.67 19.08 37.52
CA PRO A 450 41.44 19.04 36.27
C PRO A 450 40.69 18.43 35.07
N SER A 451 39.77 17.49 35.32
CA SER A 451 38.96 16.87 34.26
C SER A 451 37.90 17.79 33.66
N LEU A 452 37.67 18.98 34.21
CA LEU A 452 36.71 19.93 33.65
C LEU A 452 37.18 20.55 32.33
N GLY A 453 38.49 20.61 32.03
CA GLY A 453 38.98 21.17 30.76
C GLY A 453 38.61 22.65 30.53
N CYS A 454 38.46 23.44 31.61
CA CYS A 454 38.06 24.84 31.51
C CYS A 454 39.21 25.75 31.06
N ASN A 455 40.43 25.39 31.43
CA ASN A 455 41.66 26.08 31.07
C ASN A 455 42.41 25.30 29.96
N THR A 456 43.51 25.88 29.46
CA THR A 456 44.43 25.20 28.54
C THR A 456 44.94 23.89 29.13
N LEU A 457 44.89 22.79 28.36
CA LEU A 457 45.22 21.46 28.87
C LEU A 457 46.73 21.29 29.07
N VAL A 458 47.14 20.93 30.29
CA VAL A 458 48.54 20.68 30.66
C VAL A 458 49.02 19.29 30.23
N ASN A 459 48.10 18.36 29.91
CA ASN A 459 48.43 17.02 29.41
C ASN A 459 48.31 16.87 27.88
N GLY A 460 48.51 17.95 27.11
CA GLY A 460 48.38 17.95 25.65
C GLY A 460 49.17 16.85 24.92
N SER A 461 50.34 16.44 25.43
CA SER A 461 51.11 15.33 24.86
C SER A 461 50.47 13.94 25.02
N GLN A 462 49.45 13.80 25.87
CA GLN A 462 48.61 12.60 25.97
C GLN A 462 47.34 12.73 25.14
N ILE A 463 46.81 13.96 24.99
CA ILE A 463 45.58 14.27 24.27
C ILE A 463 45.79 14.28 22.74
N SER A 464 46.98 14.70 22.27
CA SER A 464 47.31 14.77 20.85
C SER A 464 47.17 13.41 20.16
N GLY A 465 46.32 13.36 19.12
CA GLY A 465 46.01 12.12 18.38
C GLY A 465 45.01 11.19 19.07
N ASN A 466 44.48 11.54 20.25
CA ASN A 466 43.56 10.72 21.04
C ASN A 466 42.20 11.40 21.24
N ILE A 467 41.24 10.65 21.78
CA ILE A 467 39.89 11.11 22.09
C ILE A 467 39.89 11.69 23.50
N ALA A 468 39.60 12.98 23.63
CA ALA A 468 39.59 13.67 24.92
C ALA A 468 38.28 13.42 25.68
N MET A 469 38.38 12.88 26.90
CA MET A 469 37.24 12.79 27.83
C MET A 469 37.26 13.96 28.81
N VAL A 470 36.15 14.71 28.90
CA VAL A 470 36.01 15.92 29.71
C VAL A 470 34.76 15.86 30.58
N ASP A 471 34.79 16.46 31.77
CA ASP A 471 33.63 16.51 32.67
C ASP A 471 32.76 17.76 32.46
N ARG A 472 31.44 17.56 32.38
CA ARG A 472 30.46 18.65 32.44
C ARG A 472 30.50 19.28 33.84
N GLY A 473 30.54 20.62 33.89
CA GLY A 473 30.67 21.36 35.13
C GLY A 473 30.37 22.85 34.93
N THR A 474 31.18 23.70 35.57
CA THR A 474 30.95 25.15 35.68
C THR A 474 31.22 25.95 34.40
N CYS A 475 32.21 25.56 33.59
CA CYS A 475 32.50 26.21 32.31
C CYS A 475 31.70 25.61 31.14
N GLU A 476 31.54 26.42 30.11
CA GLU A 476 30.80 26.15 28.87
C GLU A 476 31.33 24.93 28.08
N LEU A 477 30.43 24.21 27.40
CA LEU A 477 30.75 23.01 26.63
C LEU A 477 31.62 23.27 25.39
N GLY A 478 31.36 24.34 24.63
CA GLY A 478 32.17 24.73 23.47
C GLY A 478 33.62 24.99 23.86
N THR A 479 33.83 25.76 24.93
CA THR A 479 35.15 26.05 25.52
C THR A 479 35.94 24.76 25.86
N LYS A 480 35.32 23.77 26.49
CA LYS A 480 35.97 22.47 26.81
C LYS A 480 36.45 21.75 25.55
N CYS A 481 35.60 21.70 24.53
CA CYS A 481 35.89 21.00 23.30
C CYS A 481 36.96 21.74 22.48
N LEU A 482 36.96 23.07 22.50
CA LEU A 482 38.00 23.91 21.90
C LEU A 482 39.36 23.75 22.61
N ASN A 483 39.38 23.69 23.94
CA ASN A 483 40.61 23.40 24.71
C ASN A 483 41.19 22.02 24.37
N ALA A 484 40.35 21.00 24.20
CA ALA A 484 40.76 19.67 23.74
C ALA A 484 41.28 19.68 22.29
N GLN A 485 40.58 20.35 21.38
CA GLN A 485 41.00 20.53 19.98
C GLN A 485 42.37 21.22 19.88
N ASN A 486 42.57 22.30 20.63
CA ASN A 486 43.83 23.05 20.67
C ASN A 486 44.98 22.24 21.30
N ALA A 487 44.67 21.21 22.09
CA ALA A 487 45.62 20.20 22.58
C ALA A 487 45.83 19.02 21.62
N GLY A 488 45.23 19.05 20.43
CA GLY A 488 45.39 18.04 19.38
C GLY A 488 44.46 16.82 19.48
N ALA A 489 43.35 16.91 20.24
CA ALA A 489 42.37 15.83 20.30
C ALA A 489 41.73 15.58 18.92
N ILE A 490 41.44 14.31 18.59
CA ILE A 490 40.74 13.93 17.36
C ILE A 490 39.22 13.84 17.52
N ALA A 491 38.73 13.80 18.76
CA ALA A 491 37.31 13.89 19.13
C ALA A 491 37.20 14.22 20.63
N VAL A 492 36.00 14.62 21.09
CA VAL A 492 35.71 14.97 22.48
C VAL A 492 34.47 14.24 23.00
N ILE A 493 34.59 13.64 24.19
CA ILE A 493 33.49 13.03 24.94
C ILE A 493 33.25 13.84 26.22
N VAL A 494 32.14 14.57 26.24
CA VAL A 494 31.64 15.27 27.42
C VAL A 494 30.85 14.29 28.29
N CYS A 495 31.38 14.00 29.47
CA CYS A 495 30.66 13.26 30.49
C CYS A 495 29.55 14.13 31.09
N ASN A 496 28.30 13.71 30.93
CA ASN A 496 27.18 14.38 31.59
C ASN A 496 27.34 14.28 33.12
N ASN A 497 26.94 15.31 33.86
CA ASN A 497 27.05 15.36 35.32
C ASN A 497 25.72 15.07 36.04
N VAL A 498 24.60 15.05 35.31
CA VAL A 498 23.30 14.58 35.79
C VAL A 498 23.00 13.16 35.32
N THR A 499 22.19 12.44 36.09
CA THR A 499 21.67 11.10 35.74
C THR A 499 20.58 11.17 34.68
N GLY A 500 20.55 10.18 33.79
CA GLY A 500 19.60 10.09 32.68
C GLY A 500 20.30 9.91 31.34
N ASN A 501 19.56 10.13 30.25
CA ASN A 501 20.10 10.15 28.90
C ASN A 501 21.02 11.37 28.68
N PRO A 502 21.89 11.35 27.66
CA PRO A 502 22.65 12.53 27.26
C PRO A 502 21.71 13.55 26.61
N THR A 503 22.16 14.80 26.52
CA THR A 503 21.40 15.90 25.90
C THR A 503 22.27 16.58 24.86
N ILE A 504 21.65 17.07 23.77
CA ILE A 504 22.33 17.88 22.75
C ILE A 504 23.09 19.03 23.42
N MET A 505 24.35 19.23 23.02
CA MET A 505 25.21 20.27 23.59
C MET A 505 25.02 21.59 22.84
N PRO A 506 24.57 22.69 23.48
CA PRO A 506 24.57 24.01 22.85
C PRO A 506 26.01 24.51 22.63
N PRO A 507 26.28 25.29 21.56
CA PRO A 507 27.63 25.76 21.23
C PRO A 507 28.23 26.71 22.26
N GLY A 508 27.41 27.56 22.88
CA GLY A 508 27.91 28.70 23.66
C GLY A 508 28.69 29.69 22.79
N ALA A 509 29.60 30.43 23.40
CA ALA A 509 30.46 31.41 22.73
C ALA A 509 31.56 30.77 21.88
N ASN A 510 32.10 29.60 22.27
CA ASN A 510 33.28 29.00 21.63
C ASN A 510 32.97 27.82 20.70
N GLY A 511 31.75 27.26 20.70
CA GLY A 511 31.40 26.07 19.92
C GLY A 511 31.57 26.22 18.41
N SER A 512 31.40 27.43 17.86
CA SER A 512 31.61 27.73 16.43
C SER A 512 33.07 27.59 15.97
N SER A 513 34.04 27.56 16.89
CA SER A 513 35.46 27.31 16.61
C SER A 513 35.85 25.83 16.76
N VAL A 514 34.89 24.97 17.15
CA VAL A 514 35.10 23.52 17.28
C VAL A 514 34.73 22.85 15.97
N THR A 515 35.68 22.10 15.41
CA THR A 515 35.60 21.37 14.13
C THR A 515 35.66 19.86 14.31
N ILE A 516 36.28 19.39 15.40
CA ILE A 516 36.37 17.95 15.71
C ILE A 516 35.03 17.38 16.24
N PRO A 517 34.78 16.08 16.08
CA PRO A 517 33.62 15.39 16.66
C PRO A 517 33.49 15.66 18.16
N SER A 518 32.29 16.05 18.60
CA SER A 518 32.02 16.41 19.99
C SER A 518 30.68 15.81 20.42
N ILE A 519 30.71 14.91 21.43
CA ILE A 519 29.54 14.16 21.90
C ILE A 519 29.35 14.29 23.43
N MET A 520 28.11 14.19 23.91
CA MET A 520 27.80 13.97 25.32
C MET A 520 27.45 12.50 25.56
N MET A 521 28.02 11.90 26.60
CA MET A 521 27.69 10.53 27.05
C MET A 521 27.06 10.56 28.46
N ARG A 522 26.23 9.55 28.78
CA ARG A 522 25.54 9.45 30.09
C ARG A 522 26.56 9.42 31.24
N LYS A 523 26.18 9.97 32.41
CA LYS A 523 27.07 10.00 33.58
C LYS A 523 27.58 8.60 33.96
N VAL A 524 26.66 7.63 34.07
CA VAL A 524 26.97 6.27 34.53
C VAL A 524 27.95 5.54 33.62
N ASP A 525 27.85 5.77 32.31
CA ASP A 525 28.75 5.19 31.30
C ASP A 525 30.16 5.79 31.42
N CYS A 526 30.22 7.11 31.57
CA CYS A 526 31.48 7.83 31.80
C CYS A 526 32.15 7.43 33.11
N ASP A 527 31.39 7.33 34.21
CA ASP A 527 31.92 6.89 35.51
C ASP A 527 32.52 5.48 35.40
N ALA A 528 31.84 4.57 34.69
CA ALA A 528 32.32 3.21 34.44
C ALA A 528 33.59 3.17 33.57
N ILE A 529 33.60 3.90 32.44
CA ILE A 529 34.74 3.94 31.51
C ILE A 529 35.99 4.57 32.17
N LYS A 530 35.81 5.61 33.01
CA LYS A 530 36.92 6.28 33.72
C LYS A 530 37.77 5.35 34.58
N ILE A 531 37.17 4.32 35.17
CA ILE A 531 37.87 3.32 36.00
C ILE A 531 38.96 2.59 35.19
N TYR A 532 38.78 2.48 33.87
CA TYR A 532 39.62 1.67 32.99
C TYR A 532 40.49 2.47 32.02
N LEU A 533 40.49 3.82 32.06
CA LEU A 533 41.28 4.64 31.13
C LEU A 533 42.78 4.34 31.19
N THR A 534 43.31 4.03 32.38
CA THR A 534 44.71 3.61 32.58
C THR A 534 45.03 2.24 31.98
N SER A 535 44.02 1.45 31.65
CA SER A 535 44.13 0.12 31.01
C SER A 535 44.00 0.17 29.48
N GLY A 536 43.91 1.36 28.87
CA GLY A 536 43.81 1.53 27.42
C GLY A 536 42.39 1.32 26.88
N VAL A 537 41.51 2.30 27.13
CA VAL A 537 40.19 2.33 26.51
C VAL A 537 40.31 2.74 25.04
N ASN A 538 39.91 1.88 24.11
CA ASN A 538 39.75 2.20 22.69
C ASN A 538 38.28 2.08 22.30
N LEU A 539 37.79 3.04 21.50
CA LEU A 539 36.42 3.04 21.01
C LEU A 539 36.31 3.58 19.60
N THR A 540 35.16 3.33 18.97
CA THR A 540 34.73 3.98 17.72
C THR A 540 33.42 4.71 17.94
N MET A 541 33.36 5.96 17.50
CA MET A 541 32.13 6.76 17.45
C MET A 541 31.79 7.09 16.00
N THR A 542 30.50 7.00 15.64
CA THR A 542 30.00 7.30 14.30
C THR A 542 28.70 8.11 14.34
N ILE A 543 28.67 9.18 13.54
CA ILE A 543 27.47 9.84 13.06
C ILE A 543 27.58 9.89 11.52
N GLY A 544 26.78 9.10 10.82
CA GLY A 544 26.67 9.15 9.36
C GLY A 544 25.84 10.34 8.87
N ASN A 545 25.83 10.58 7.56
CA ASN A 545 24.83 11.43 6.92
C ASN A 545 23.43 10.80 7.11
N PRO A 546 22.35 11.60 7.14
CA PRO A 546 21.00 11.05 7.04
C PRO A 546 20.83 10.28 5.73
N ILE A 547 19.89 9.34 5.74
CA ILE A 547 19.45 8.57 4.57
C ILE A 547 18.30 9.33 3.92
N ASP A 548 18.19 9.21 2.60
CA ASP A 548 17.30 10.02 1.78
C ASP A 548 16.08 9.19 1.36
N GLY A 549 14.89 9.57 1.81
CA GLY A 549 13.65 8.81 1.58
C GLY A 549 13.30 8.70 0.09
N ASP A 550 13.70 9.70 -0.70
CA ASP A 550 13.46 9.80 -2.15
C ASP A 550 14.15 8.74 -3.02
N TYR A 551 14.94 7.82 -2.43
CA TYR A 551 15.45 6.63 -3.11
C TYR A 551 14.86 5.30 -2.58
N ASP A 552 13.98 5.32 -1.57
CA ASP A 552 13.24 4.12 -1.15
C ASP A 552 11.93 4.04 -1.95
N ASN A 553 12.00 3.48 -3.15
CA ASN A 553 10.87 3.43 -4.09
C ASN A 553 9.72 2.57 -3.55
N GLY A 554 10.01 1.65 -2.61
CA GLY A 554 9.00 0.93 -1.85
C GLY A 554 8.13 1.88 -1.00
N ILE A 555 8.72 2.94 -0.43
CA ILE A 555 8.01 4.00 0.31
C ILE A 555 7.27 4.93 -0.66
N ILE A 556 7.89 5.37 -1.77
CA ILE A 556 7.18 6.22 -2.77
C ILE A 556 5.91 5.52 -3.30
N CYS A 557 5.98 4.21 -3.53
CA CYS A 557 4.82 3.38 -3.90
C CYS A 557 3.84 3.13 -2.74
N HIS A 558 4.30 3.15 -1.48
CA HIS A 558 3.45 3.13 -0.29
C HIS A 558 2.57 4.40 -0.26
N GLU A 559 3.20 5.57 -0.27
CA GLU A 559 2.52 6.87 -0.18
C GLU A 559 1.48 7.05 -1.29
N TYR A 560 1.85 6.81 -2.56
CA TYR A 560 0.91 6.87 -3.69
C TYR A 560 -0.24 5.84 -3.56
N GLY A 561 0.01 4.73 -2.89
CA GLY A 561 -0.97 3.68 -2.61
C GLY A 561 -2.10 4.11 -1.66
N HIS A 562 -1.84 5.06 -0.75
CA HIS A 562 -2.91 5.75 -0.03
C HIS A 562 -3.80 6.53 -0.99
N GLY A 563 -3.19 7.27 -1.91
CA GLY A 563 -3.90 8.02 -2.95
C GLY A 563 -4.86 7.15 -3.77
N ILE A 564 -4.36 6.03 -4.31
CA ILE A 564 -5.18 5.07 -5.08
C ILE A 564 -6.33 4.52 -4.23
N SER A 565 -6.03 4.07 -3.01
CA SER A 565 -7.02 3.38 -2.18
C SER A 565 -8.10 4.28 -1.60
N ILE A 566 -7.74 5.51 -1.23
CA ILE A 566 -8.68 6.52 -0.72
C ILE A 566 -9.58 7.05 -1.85
N ARG A 567 -9.04 7.36 -3.03
CA ARG A 567 -9.86 7.83 -4.18
C ARG A 567 -10.86 6.78 -4.67
N LEU A 568 -10.49 5.50 -4.66
CA LEU A 568 -11.36 4.45 -5.15
C LEU A 568 -12.40 3.99 -4.11
N THR A 569 -12.08 3.98 -2.81
CA THR A 569 -12.99 3.47 -1.76
C THR A 569 -14.16 4.40 -1.48
N GLY A 570 -15.36 3.99 -1.88
CA GLY A 570 -16.56 4.83 -1.78
C GLY A 570 -16.69 5.90 -2.88
N GLY A 571 -15.80 5.87 -3.88
CA GLY A 571 -15.78 6.76 -5.04
C GLY A 571 -15.12 8.10 -4.79
N ALA A 572 -14.44 8.65 -5.81
CA ALA A 572 -13.50 9.77 -5.69
C ALA A 572 -14.10 11.08 -5.13
N GLY A 573 -15.42 11.24 -5.15
CA GLY A 573 -16.13 12.31 -4.45
C GLY A 573 -16.12 12.22 -2.92
N ASN A 574 -15.48 11.21 -2.31
CA ASN A 574 -15.37 11.07 -0.86
C ASN A 574 -14.08 10.36 -0.40
N SER A 575 -13.13 11.10 0.17
CA SER A 575 -11.91 10.55 0.77
C SER A 575 -12.05 10.05 2.22
N GLY A 576 -13.24 10.17 2.83
CA GLY A 576 -13.47 9.83 4.24
C GLY A 576 -13.49 8.33 4.57
N CYS A 577 -13.40 7.45 3.57
CA CYS A 577 -13.83 6.05 3.70
C CYS A 577 -12.85 5.05 4.32
N LEU A 578 -11.63 5.44 4.68
CA LEU A 578 -10.62 4.53 5.27
C LEU A 578 -10.17 4.97 6.68
N ASN A 579 -11.10 5.56 7.44
CA ASN A 579 -10.85 6.08 8.81
C ASN A 579 -11.41 5.19 9.93
N ASN A 580 -11.90 3.98 9.61
CA ASN A 580 -12.48 3.05 10.58
C ASN A 580 -11.42 2.19 11.30
N GLN A 581 -11.81 1.38 12.28
CA GLN A 581 -10.83 0.64 13.10
C GLN A 581 -10.31 -0.62 12.41
N GLU A 582 -11.15 -1.32 11.63
CA GLU A 582 -10.70 -2.36 10.69
C GLU A 582 -10.18 -1.79 9.35
N GLN A 583 -9.86 -0.49 9.28
CA GLN A 583 -9.50 0.11 7.99
C GLN A 583 -8.30 -0.60 7.36
N MET A 584 -8.31 -0.56 6.04
CA MET A 584 -7.35 -1.24 5.21
C MET A 584 -6.53 -0.24 4.39
N GLY A 585 -6.46 1.07 4.70
CA GLY A 585 -5.75 2.12 3.92
C GLY A 585 -4.22 2.12 4.03
N GLU A 586 -3.69 2.07 5.26
CA GLU A 586 -2.33 1.53 5.54
C GLU A 586 -2.11 0.15 4.94
N GLY A 587 -3.22 -0.50 4.59
CA GLY A 587 -3.31 -1.73 3.89
C GLY A 587 -3.69 -1.63 2.39
N TRP A 588 -3.18 -0.69 1.60
CA TRP A 588 -3.05 -0.92 0.15
C TRP A 588 -1.63 -0.67 -0.35
N SER A 589 -1.11 0.47 0.09
CA SER A 589 0.25 0.98 0.10
C SER A 589 1.44 -0.01 0.05
N ASP A 590 1.85 -0.70 1.13
CA ASP A 590 3.07 -1.56 1.07
C ASP A 590 2.96 -2.64 -0.01
N TRP A 591 1.77 -3.14 -0.32
CA TRP A 591 1.64 -4.17 -1.36
C TRP A 591 1.79 -3.56 -2.74
N PHE A 592 1.26 -2.35 -2.98
CA PHE A 592 1.60 -1.59 -4.19
C PHE A 592 3.12 -1.42 -4.29
N GLY A 593 3.78 -1.10 -3.17
CA GLY A 593 5.22 -1.14 -3.01
C GLY A 593 5.86 -2.47 -3.44
N LEU A 594 5.53 -3.57 -2.76
CA LEU A 594 6.05 -4.93 -3.05
C LEU A 594 5.93 -5.31 -4.52
N MET A 595 4.82 -4.94 -5.17
CA MET A 595 4.46 -5.42 -6.51
C MET A 595 5.11 -4.63 -7.63
N LEU A 596 5.18 -3.30 -7.50
CA LEU A 596 5.98 -2.49 -8.43
C LEU A 596 7.48 -2.72 -8.25
N THR A 597 7.88 -3.31 -7.12
CA THR A 597 9.24 -3.74 -6.80
C THR A 597 9.43 -5.27 -6.82
N MET A 598 8.49 -6.04 -7.41
CA MET A 598 8.61 -7.50 -7.52
C MET A 598 9.42 -7.87 -8.76
N GLU A 599 10.49 -8.64 -8.56
CA GLU A 599 11.36 -9.12 -9.63
C GLU A 599 10.91 -10.47 -10.20
N GLU A 600 11.31 -10.77 -11.44
CA GLU A 600 11.27 -12.14 -12.01
C GLU A 600 12.20 -13.11 -11.24
N SER A 601 13.13 -12.58 -10.44
CA SER A 601 13.98 -13.38 -9.54
C SER A 601 13.31 -13.77 -8.22
N ASP A 602 12.19 -13.12 -7.86
CA ASP A 602 11.45 -13.41 -6.62
C ASP A 602 10.87 -14.83 -6.66
N ILE A 603 10.87 -15.47 -5.49
CA ILE A 603 10.24 -16.78 -5.28
C ILE A 603 9.40 -16.72 -4.00
N GLU A 604 8.35 -17.52 -3.93
CA GLU A 604 7.38 -17.50 -2.82
C GLU A 604 8.00 -17.55 -1.41
N SER A 605 9.09 -18.31 -1.24
CA SER A 605 9.81 -18.44 0.05
C SER A 605 10.74 -17.26 0.39
N ARG A 606 10.89 -16.27 -0.49
CA ARG A 606 11.72 -15.09 -0.27
C ARG A 606 10.96 -14.09 0.60
N ALA A 607 11.31 -14.05 1.89
CA ALA A 607 10.66 -13.14 2.83
C ALA A 607 11.18 -11.70 2.74
N ARG A 608 10.32 -10.75 2.34
CA ARG A 608 10.65 -9.33 2.06
C ARG A 608 10.24 -8.37 3.20
N GLY A 609 11.11 -7.42 3.53
CA GLY A 609 10.78 -6.28 4.41
C GLY A 609 10.26 -5.07 3.60
N ILE A 610 9.97 -3.97 4.29
CA ILE A 610 9.66 -2.65 3.70
C ILE A 610 10.56 -1.59 4.35
N GLY A 611 11.00 -0.57 3.60
CA GLY A 611 11.84 0.51 4.16
C GLY A 611 13.19 0.00 4.69
N THR A 612 13.75 -1.04 4.06
CA THR A 612 15.01 -1.65 4.52
C THR A 612 16.18 -0.70 4.35
N TYR A 613 16.22 0.05 3.24
CA TYR A 613 17.24 1.06 2.97
C TYR A 613 17.07 2.28 3.90
N ALA A 614 15.84 2.77 4.07
CA ALA A 614 15.51 3.85 5.00
C ALA A 614 16.03 3.61 6.44
N LEU A 615 16.03 2.35 6.91
CA LEU A 615 16.58 1.95 8.21
C LEU A 615 18.05 1.49 8.19
N ASN A 616 18.79 1.71 7.10
CA ASN A 616 20.17 1.26 6.89
C ASN A 616 20.39 -0.26 7.05
N GLN A 617 19.37 -1.06 6.71
CA GLN A 617 19.41 -2.52 6.77
C GLN A 617 19.87 -3.11 5.42
N PRO A 618 20.46 -4.33 5.41
CA PRO A 618 20.59 -5.09 4.16
C PRO A 618 19.20 -5.44 3.60
N VAL A 619 19.14 -5.74 2.31
CA VAL A 619 17.90 -6.14 1.59
C VAL A 619 17.14 -7.32 2.21
N THR A 620 17.82 -8.14 3.02
CA THR A 620 17.22 -9.27 3.75
C THR A 620 16.67 -8.91 5.14
N GLY A 621 16.83 -7.66 5.58
CA GLY A 621 16.41 -7.14 6.89
C GLY A 621 14.90 -7.06 7.05
N ASN A 622 14.43 -6.91 8.30
CA ASN A 622 12.99 -6.86 8.60
C ASN A 622 12.33 -5.58 8.06
N GLY A 623 13.09 -4.47 7.99
CA GLY A 623 12.53 -3.18 7.65
C GLY A 623 11.74 -2.54 8.79
N ILE A 624 10.77 -1.70 8.45
CA ILE A 624 9.90 -0.94 9.38
C ILE A 624 8.75 -1.77 9.99
N ARG A 625 8.50 -2.97 9.50
CA ARG A 625 7.35 -3.83 9.86
C ARG A 625 7.80 -4.98 10.78
N THR A 626 6.97 -5.42 11.74
CA THR A 626 7.39 -6.40 12.79
C THR A 626 7.87 -7.72 12.22
N TYR A 627 7.14 -8.27 11.25
CA TYR A 627 7.51 -9.42 10.44
C TYR A 627 7.68 -9.01 8.98
N LYS A 628 8.52 -9.79 8.29
CA LYS A 628 8.64 -9.73 6.83
C LYS A 628 7.44 -10.39 6.17
N TYR A 629 7.13 -9.98 4.95
CA TYR A 629 6.17 -10.66 4.09
C TYR A 629 6.65 -12.02 3.64
N SER A 630 5.90 -13.06 3.96
CA SER A 630 6.20 -14.44 3.59
C SER A 630 4.93 -15.27 3.60
N THR A 631 4.80 -16.24 2.70
CA THR A 631 3.75 -17.26 2.82
C THR A 631 4.08 -18.32 3.89
N ASP A 632 5.28 -18.28 4.48
CA ASP A 632 5.64 -19.11 5.63
C ASP A 632 5.09 -18.49 6.93
N LEU A 633 4.15 -19.20 7.56
CA LEU A 633 3.54 -18.81 8.85
C LEU A 633 4.52 -18.82 10.03
N THR A 634 5.71 -19.43 9.88
CA THR A 634 6.79 -19.34 10.88
C THR A 634 7.62 -18.06 10.75
N ILE A 635 7.59 -17.40 9.59
CA ILE A 635 8.22 -16.10 9.35
C ILE A 635 7.22 -14.96 9.58
N ASN A 636 5.97 -15.14 9.15
CA ASN A 636 4.88 -14.17 9.31
C ASN A 636 3.63 -14.88 9.88
N PRO A 637 3.44 -14.87 11.21
CA PRO A 637 2.37 -15.65 11.87
C PRO A 637 0.99 -14.98 11.84
N HIS A 638 0.78 -13.90 11.07
CA HIS A 638 -0.46 -13.14 11.12
C HIS A 638 -1.69 -13.92 10.62
N THR A 639 -2.74 -13.87 11.42
CA THR A 639 -4.10 -14.33 11.11
C THR A 639 -5.11 -13.27 11.53
N TYR A 640 -6.39 -13.38 11.15
CA TYR A 640 -7.37 -12.31 11.37
C TYR A 640 -7.47 -11.84 12.83
N ASN A 641 -7.41 -12.75 13.82
CA ASN A 641 -7.38 -12.35 15.24
C ASN A 641 -6.17 -11.46 15.64
N SER A 642 -5.11 -11.36 14.84
CA SER A 642 -3.96 -10.50 15.16
C SER A 642 -4.34 -9.02 15.27
N ILE A 643 -5.33 -8.52 14.51
CA ILE A 643 -5.76 -7.11 14.58
C ILE A 643 -6.32 -6.71 15.96
N ILE A 644 -6.71 -7.67 16.80
CA ILE A 644 -7.21 -7.42 18.16
C ILE A 644 -6.15 -6.67 18.97
N SER A 645 -4.88 -7.10 18.89
CA SER A 645 -3.77 -6.60 19.72
C SER A 645 -2.94 -5.47 19.09
N LEU A 646 -2.97 -5.33 17.76
CA LEU A 646 -2.08 -4.43 17.02
C LEU A 646 -2.63 -3.00 16.93
N ALA A 647 -1.77 -2.00 16.78
CA ALA A 647 -2.15 -0.60 16.65
C ALA A 647 -2.80 -0.31 15.28
N ALA A 648 -3.86 0.50 15.30
CA ALA A 648 -4.41 1.11 14.09
C ALA A 648 -3.71 2.46 13.81
N PRO A 649 -3.57 2.90 12.54
CA PRO A 649 -3.92 2.16 11.32
C PRO A 649 -2.89 1.09 10.97
N HIS A 650 -1.60 1.37 11.22
CA HIS A 650 -0.44 0.60 10.75
C HIS A 650 -0.65 -0.90 10.88
N GLY A 651 -0.61 -1.44 12.10
CA GLY A 651 -0.65 -2.87 12.47
C GLY A 651 -1.97 -3.59 12.19
N VAL A 652 -3.05 -2.85 11.96
CA VAL A 652 -4.32 -3.44 11.50
C VAL A 652 -4.20 -3.94 10.08
N GLY A 653 -3.41 -3.28 9.25
CA GLY A 653 -3.18 -3.75 7.89
C GLY A 653 -2.61 -5.18 7.85
N SER A 654 -2.10 -5.76 8.94
CA SER A 654 -1.04 -6.78 8.85
C SER A 654 -1.52 -8.07 8.22
N VAL A 655 -2.66 -8.47 8.75
CA VAL A 655 -3.51 -9.54 8.28
C VAL A 655 -3.78 -9.41 6.77
N TRP A 656 -3.80 -8.19 6.23
CA TRP A 656 -4.23 -7.88 4.86
C TRP A 656 -3.21 -8.28 3.79
N CYS A 657 -1.95 -7.84 3.79
CA CYS A 657 -0.88 -8.38 2.90
C CYS A 657 -0.23 -9.63 3.46
N ALA A 658 -0.38 -9.96 4.75
CA ALA A 658 -0.24 -11.36 5.12
C ALA A 658 -1.18 -12.21 4.24
N MET A 659 -2.46 -11.85 4.06
CA MET A 659 -3.40 -12.56 3.16
C MET A 659 -3.16 -12.29 1.66
N LEU A 660 -2.71 -11.10 1.29
CA LEU A 660 -2.55 -10.71 -0.11
C LEU A 660 -1.25 -11.18 -0.73
N TRP A 661 -0.18 -11.33 0.06
CA TRP A 661 1.01 -12.05 -0.37
C TRP A 661 0.68 -13.53 -0.63
N GLU A 662 -0.19 -14.15 0.18
CA GLU A 662 -0.72 -15.49 -0.09
C GLU A 662 -1.55 -15.54 -1.38
N MET A 663 -2.45 -14.58 -1.60
CA MET A 663 -3.29 -14.52 -2.82
C MET A 663 -2.44 -14.30 -4.06
N THR A 664 -1.50 -13.36 -3.99
CA THR A 664 -0.55 -13.00 -5.06
C THR A 664 0.32 -14.19 -5.43
N TRP A 665 0.96 -14.85 -4.46
CA TRP A 665 1.75 -16.04 -4.74
C TRP A 665 0.89 -17.23 -5.17
N ALA A 666 -0.34 -17.36 -4.68
CA ALA A 666 -1.26 -18.39 -5.17
C ALA A 666 -1.60 -18.20 -6.65
N LEU A 667 -1.87 -16.98 -7.10
CA LEU A 667 -2.11 -16.62 -8.50
C LEU A 667 -0.85 -16.80 -9.35
N ILE A 668 0.32 -16.33 -8.88
CA ILE A 668 1.62 -16.52 -9.56
C ILE A 668 1.95 -18.02 -9.73
N ARG A 669 1.63 -18.86 -8.74
CA ARG A 669 1.87 -20.32 -8.81
C ARG A 669 0.94 -21.02 -9.81
N GLU A 670 -0.24 -20.46 -10.07
CA GLU A 670 -1.24 -21.01 -11.00
C GLU A 670 -1.01 -20.55 -12.44
N TYR A 671 -0.70 -19.25 -12.64
CA TYR A 671 -0.65 -18.57 -13.95
C TYR A 671 0.75 -18.08 -14.37
N GLY A 672 1.77 -18.25 -13.52
CA GLY A 672 3.13 -17.74 -13.72
C GLY A 672 3.33 -16.30 -13.23
N TYR A 673 4.56 -15.81 -13.26
CA TYR A 673 4.87 -14.37 -13.17
C TYR A 673 5.12 -13.86 -14.59
N ASP A 674 4.68 -12.65 -14.90
CA ASP A 674 4.89 -11.96 -16.17
C ASP A 674 5.55 -10.60 -15.90
N PRO A 675 6.72 -10.31 -16.49
CA PRO A 675 7.48 -9.11 -16.17
C PRO A 675 6.86 -7.80 -16.68
N ASP A 676 5.89 -7.82 -17.58
CA ASP A 676 5.23 -6.60 -18.08
C ASP A 676 4.10 -6.15 -17.13
N LEU A 677 4.35 -5.12 -16.32
CA LEU A 677 3.33 -4.61 -15.39
C LEU A 677 2.21 -3.79 -16.08
N TYR A 678 2.44 -3.31 -17.31
CA TYR A 678 1.45 -2.55 -18.07
C TYR A 678 0.49 -3.50 -18.79
N ASN A 679 1.02 -4.40 -19.63
CA ASN A 679 0.26 -5.23 -20.55
C ASN A 679 0.40 -6.74 -20.35
N GLY A 680 1.09 -7.20 -19.30
CA GLY A 680 1.23 -8.61 -18.94
C GLY A 680 -0.05 -9.28 -18.44
N THR A 681 -0.05 -10.62 -18.46
CA THR A 681 -1.21 -11.49 -18.12
C THR A 681 -0.91 -12.54 -17.04
N GLY A 682 0.30 -12.56 -16.49
CA GLY A 682 0.70 -13.49 -15.43
C GLY A 682 -0.08 -13.29 -14.12
N GLY A 683 0.11 -14.21 -13.17
CA GLY A 683 -0.54 -14.22 -11.87
C GLY A 683 -0.27 -12.97 -11.02
N ASN A 684 0.86 -12.29 -11.21
CA ASN A 684 1.16 -10.98 -10.62
C ASN A 684 0.33 -9.87 -11.28
N ASN A 685 0.15 -9.90 -12.60
CA ASN A 685 -0.80 -9.02 -13.27
C ASN A 685 -2.21 -9.36 -12.87
N MET A 686 -2.62 -10.64 -12.75
CA MET A 686 -3.87 -11.09 -12.12
C MET A 686 -3.92 -10.88 -10.61
N ALA A 687 -2.87 -10.32 -9.99
CA ALA A 687 -2.85 -9.90 -8.59
C ALA A 687 -2.88 -8.37 -8.43
N MET A 688 -2.52 -7.56 -9.43
CA MET A 688 -2.81 -6.10 -9.54
C MET A 688 -4.09 -5.80 -10.32
N ALA A 689 -4.44 -6.74 -11.20
CA ALA A 689 -5.76 -7.06 -11.76
C ALA A 689 -6.49 -8.07 -10.88
N LEU A 690 -5.81 -8.57 -9.83
CA LEU A 690 -6.20 -8.44 -8.43
C LEU A 690 -6.05 -6.94 -8.02
N VAL A 691 -5.55 -6.52 -6.85
CA VAL A 691 -5.55 -5.17 -6.19
C VAL A 691 -6.31 -3.85 -6.63
N THR A 692 -6.93 -3.60 -7.80
CA THR A 692 -7.59 -2.27 -8.12
C THR A 692 -9.14 -2.14 -8.05
N GLU A 693 -9.96 -2.99 -8.67
CA GLU A 693 -11.45 -2.89 -8.71
C GLU A 693 -12.17 -3.06 -7.35
N ALA A 694 -11.67 -3.85 -6.40
CA ALA A 694 -12.38 -4.14 -5.15
C ALA A 694 -12.40 -2.92 -4.23
N LEU A 695 -11.40 -2.03 -4.35
CA LEU A 695 -11.47 -0.68 -3.83
C LEU A 695 -12.76 0.05 -4.27
N LYS A 696 -13.18 -0.14 -5.53
CA LYS A 696 -14.43 0.43 -6.05
C LYS A 696 -15.67 -0.34 -5.57
N LEU A 697 -15.60 -1.68 -5.53
CA LEU A 697 -16.73 -2.56 -5.21
C LEU A 697 -17.05 -2.65 -3.71
N GLN A 698 -16.07 -2.41 -2.83
CA GLN A 698 -16.24 -2.47 -1.37
C GLN A 698 -17.06 -1.28 -0.83
N PRO A 699 -17.71 -1.42 0.34
CA PRO A 699 -18.38 -0.31 1.00
C PRO A 699 -17.39 0.76 1.48
N CYS A 700 -17.91 1.94 1.81
CA CYS A 700 -17.18 2.92 2.62
C CYS A 700 -16.93 2.36 4.03
N SER A 701 -15.85 2.75 4.72
CA SER A 701 -15.48 2.22 6.04
C SER A 701 -15.53 0.68 6.15
N PRO A 702 -14.91 -0.07 5.20
CA PRO A 702 -15.02 -1.52 5.11
C PRO A 702 -14.29 -2.23 6.26
N GLY A 703 -14.77 -3.41 6.63
CA GLY A 703 -14.00 -4.38 7.43
C GLY A 703 -13.31 -5.42 6.55
N PHE A 704 -12.55 -6.33 7.16
CA PHE A 704 -11.76 -7.32 6.43
C PHE A 704 -12.64 -8.28 5.60
N VAL A 705 -13.78 -8.69 6.15
CA VAL A 705 -14.74 -9.55 5.44
C VAL A 705 -15.34 -8.81 4.23
N ASP A 706 -15.66 -7.52 4.35
CA ASP A 706 -16.11 -6.70 3.22
C ASP A 706 -15.06 -6.62 2.12
N GLY A 707 -13.81 -6.31 2.49
CA GLY A 707 -12.67 -6.25 1.57
C GLY A 707 -12.54 -7.55 0.79
N ARG A 708 -12.49 -8.68 1.49
CA ARG A 708 -12.37 -10.03 0.88
C ARG A 708 -13.54 -10.33 -0.06
N ASN A 709 -14.75 -10.00 0.35
CA ASN A 709 -15.95 -10.22 -0.46
C ASN A 709 -15.92 -9.36 -1.74
N ALA A 710 -15.37 -8.15 -1.69
CA ALA A 710 -15.18 -7.31 -2.88
C ALA A 710 -14.11 -7.87 -3.84
N ILE A 711 -13.06 -8.55 -3.34
CA ILE A 711 -12.10 -9.31 -4.20
C ILE A 711 -12.80 -10.41 -4.97
N LEU A 712 -13.64 -11.17 -4.26
CA LEU A 712 -14.41 -12.27 -4.83
C LEU A 712 -15.43 -11.72 -5.84
N ALA A 713 -16.08 -10.59 -5.56
CA ALA A 713 -16.94 -9.89 -6.51
C ALA A 713 -16.20 -9.43 -7.77
N ALA A 714 -14.97 -8.93 -7.62
CA ALA A 714 -14.14 -8.51 -8.76
C ALA A 714 -13.71 -9.68 -9.65
N ASP A 715 -13.25 -10.79 -9.05
CA ASP A 715 -12.93 -12.02 -9.79
C ASP A 715 -14.12 -12.54 -10.61
N ASN A 716 -15.36 -12.36 -10.11
CA ASN A 716 -16.56 -12.69 -10.87
C ASN A 716 -16.77 -11.79 -12.11
N VAL A 717 -16.51 -10.47 -12.04
CA VAL A 717 -16.72 -9.55 -13.19
C VAL A 717 -15.54 -9.47 -14.17
N LEU A 718 -14.32 -9.76 -13.69
CA LEU A 718 -13.07 -9.75 -14.46
C LEU A 718 -12.77 -11.12 -15.10
N PHE A 719 -12.85 -12.19 -14.32
CA PHE A 719 -12.41 -13.55 -14.69
C PHE A 719 -13.51 -14.61 -14.52
N GLY A 720 -14.78 -14.20 -14.48
CA GLY A 720 -15.93 -15.12 -14.43
C GLY A 720 -16.04 -15.98 -13.17
N GLY A 721 -15.25 -15.71 -12.14
CA GLY A 721 -15.21 -16.51 -10.91
C GLY A 721 -14.25 -17.71 -10.96
N GLU A 722 -13.33 -17.77 -11.93
CA GLU A 722 -12.39 -18.89 -12.07
C GLU A 722 -11.40 -19.01 -10.88
N ASN A 723 -11.17 -17.93 -10.13
CA ASN A 723 -10.18 -17.90 -9.04
C ASN A 723 -10.78 -17.94 -7.64
N GLN A 724 -12.11 -17.95 -7.49
CA GLN A 724 -12.80 -17.90 -6.19
C GLN A 724 -12.15 -18.82 -5.14
N CYS A 725 -11.96 -20.10 -5.46
CA CYS A 725 -11.41 -21.08 -4.53
C CYS A 725 -9.90 -20.95 -4.27
N LEU A 726 -9.16 -20.27 -5.14
CA LEU A 726 -7.75 -19.94 -4.94
C LEU A 726 -7.62 -18.73 -4.00
N ILE A 727 -8.45 -17.70 -4.21
CA ILE A 727 -8.60 -16.52 -3.36
C ILE A 727 -9.04 -16.95 -1.95
N TRP A 728 -10.13 -17.74 -1.84
CA TRP A 728 -10.61 -18.29 -0.57
C TRP A 728 -9.52 -19.06 0.18
N LYS A 729 -8.67 -19.83 -0.52
CA LYS A 729 -7.58 -20.61 0.13
C LYS A 729 -6.51 -19.70 0.73
N ALA A 730 -6.18 -18.58 0.08
CA ALA A 730 -5.26 -17.58 0.62
C ALA A 730 -5.80 -16.91 1.88
N PHE A 731 -7.07 -16.47 1.85
CA PHE A 731 -7.72 -15.82 3.00
C PHE A 731 -8.00 -16.77 4.16
N ALA A 732 -8.49 -17.98 3.89
CA ALA A 732 -8.75 -19.01 4.89
C ALA A 732 -7.47 -19.46 5.61
N LYS A 733 -6.33 -19.55 4.92
CA LYS A 733 -5.02 -19.88 5.53
C LYS A 733 -4.65 -18.93 6.68
N ARG A 734 -5.14 -17.69 6.66
CA ARG A 734 -4.89 -16.67 7.69
C ARG A 734 -6.15 -16.28 8.47
N GLY A 735 -7.15 -17.15 8.54
CA GLY A 735 -8.28 -16.94 9.45
C GLY A 735 -9.39 -16.04 8.92
N LEU A 736 -9.39 -15.66 7.64
CA LEU A 736 -10.51 -14.94 7.00
C LEU A 736 -11.28 -15.87 6.04
N GLY A 737 -11.47 -17.12 6.47
CA GLY A 737 -12.22 -18.17 5.79
C GLY A 737 -13.73 -17.96 5.77
N PHE A 738 -14.44 -18.96 5.25
CA PHE A 738 -15.84 -18.84 4.85
C PHE A 738 -16.79 -18.48 6.00
N SER A 739 -16.59 -19.03 7.21
CA SER A 739 -17.40 -18.69 8.39
C SER A 739 -16.88 -17.52 9.22
N ALA A 740 -15.84 -16.80 8.77
CA ALA A 740 -15.29 -15.65 9.49
C ALA A 740 -16.27 -14.46 9.48
N GLN A 741 -16.35 -13.74 10.59
CA GLN A 741 -17.26 -12.59 10.78
C GLN A 741 -16.47 -11.38 11.26
N GLN A 742 -16.77 -10.18 10.75
CA GLN A 742 -16.02 -8.97 11.14
C GLN A 742 -16.62 -8.17 12.30
N GLY A 743 -17.89 -8.40 12.65
CA GLY A 743 -18.58 -7.54 13.62
C GLY A 743 -18.77 -6.12 13.08
N LEU A 744 -18.45 -5.11 13.90
CA LEU A 744 -18.52 -3.70 13.54
C LEU A 744 -17.18 -3.20 12.98
N THR A 745 -17.16 -2.58 11.80
CA THR A 745 -15.94 -2.05 11.17
C THR A 745 -15.25 -0.92 11.96
N SER A 746 -15.95 -0.37 12.97
CA SER A 746 -15.47 0.60 13.97
C SER A 746 -14.88 -0.04 15.23
N SER A 747 -14.71 -1.36 15.27
CA SER A 747 -14.05 -2.15 16.30
C SER A 747 -13.07 -3.14 15.66
N LYS A 748 -12.18 -3.75 16.47
CA LYS A 748 -11.20 -4.77 16.04
C LYS A 748 -11.30 -6.03 16.90
N THR A 749 -12.37 -6.16 17.67
CA THR A 749 -12.40 -6.98 18.91
C THR A 749 -13.65 -7.83 19.08
N ASP A 750 -14.63 -7.66 18.20
CA ASP A 750 -15.90 -8.40 18.10
C ASP A 750 -15.98 -9.30 16.86
N GLY A 751 -15.02 -9.18 15.93
CA GLY A 751 -14.79 -10.13 14.84
C GLY A 751 -14.34 -11.51 15.33
N THR A 752 -14.51 -12.52 14.48
CA THR A 752 -14.12 -13.91 14.71
C THR A 752 -13.45 -14.52 13.48
N GLN A 753 -12.23 -15.03 13.66
CA GLN A 753 -11.50 -15.73 12.60
C GLN A 753 -12.00 -17.15 12.35
N ALA A 754 -11.91 -17.59 11.09
CA ALA A 754 -12.20 -18.97 10.66
C ALA A 754 -11.24 -19.41 9.54
N PHE A 755 -10.91 -20.70 9.49
CA PHE A 755 -9.95 -21.27 8.54
C PHE A 755 -10.61 -22.23 7.54
N ASP A 756 -11.94 -22.17 7.42
CA ASP A 756 -12.75 -23.02 6.56
C ASP A 756 -12.85 -22.48 5.13
N MET A 757 -13.06 -23.42 4.20
CA MET A 757 -13.32 -23.13 2.79
C MET A 757 -14.82 -23.18 2.51
N PRO A 758 -15.34 -22.42 1.51
CA PRO A 758 -16.72 -22.60 1.07
C PRO A 758 -16.94 -24.06 0.62
N PRO A 759 -18.09 -24.69 0.94
CA PRO A 759 -18.30 -26.11 0.65
C PRO A 759 -18.05 -26.53 -0.81
N ASN A 760 -18.33 -25.65 -1.78
CA ASN A 760 -18.10 -25.95 -3.20
C ASN A 760 -16.61 -26.02 -3.60
N CYS A 761 -15.69 -25.50 -2.80
CA CYS A 761 -14.25 -25.45 -3.14
C CYS A 761 -13.49 -26.76 -2.88
N CYS A 762 -14.12 -27.75 -2.25
CA CYS A 762 -13.61 -29.12 -2.10
C CYS A 762 -13.24 -29.79 -3.43
N LYS A 763 -13.83 -29.35 -4.55
CA LYS A 763 -13.67 -29.93 -5.90
C LYS A 763 -12.31 -29.58 -6.53
N ILE A 764 -11.49 -28.76 -5.85
CA ILE A 764 -10.19 -28.30 -6.30
C ILE A 764 -9.07 -29.11 -5.64
N VAL A 765 -8.42 -29.97 -6.42
CA VAL A 765 -7.31 -30.80 -5.93
C VAL A 765 -6.05 -29.96 -5.86
N SER A 766 -5.47 -29.89 -4.66
CA SER A 766 -4.48 -28.89 -4.30
C SER A 766 -3.38 -29.42 -3.35
N ASN A 767 -3.13 -30.73 -3.40
CA ASN A 767 -1.93 -31.42 -2.92
C ASN A 767 -1.86 -32.85 -3.48
N LYS A 768 -0.73 -33.53 -3.26
CA LYS A 768 -0.48 -34.93 -3.65
C LYS A 768 -0.82 -35.96 -2.58
N ASN A 769 -1.61 -35.62 -1.56
CA ASN A 769 -1.99 -36.58 -0.52
C ASN A 769 -3.00 -37.59 -1.09
N ASN A 770 -2.85 -38.87 -0.74
CA ASN A 770 -3.80 -39.92 -1.11
C ASN A 770 -5.23 -39.68 -0.56
N SER A 771 -5.37 -38.91 0.53
CA SER A 771 -6.66 -38.60 1.17
C SER A 771 -6.56 -37.35 2.07
N GLY A 772 -7.70 -36.77 2.44
CA GLY A 772 -7.80 -35.58 3.31
C GLY A 772 -7.99 -34.26 2.55
N ASN A 773 -7.94 -33.14 3.27
CA ASN A 773 -8.21 -31.80 2.73
C ASN A 773 -7.39 -31.49 1.47
N GLY A 774 -8.07 -31.14 0.38
CA GLY A 774 -7.47 -30.80 -0.92
C GLY A 774 -6.95 -31.99 -1.73
N SER A 775 -7.26 -33.23 -1.35
CA SER A 775 -6.90 -34.44 -2.11
C SER A 775 -7.95 -34.79 -3.18
N LEU A 776 -7.55 -35.58 -4.17
CA LEU A 776 -8.48 -36.11 -5.20
C LEU A 776 -9.62 -36.94 -4.61
N ARG A 777 -9.40 -37.66 -3.50
CA ARG A 777 -10.47 -38.41 -2.82
C ARG A 777 -11.50 -37.52 -2.14
N GLU A 778 -11.08 -36.37 -1.61
CA GLU A 778 -12.03 -35.39 -1.06
C GLU A 778 -12.84 -34.74 -2.18
N ALA A 779 -12.19 -34.33 -3.28
CA ALA A 779 -12.87 -33.79 -4.45
C ALA A 779 -13.90 -34.79 -5.03
N LEU A 780 -13.53 -36.07 -5.18
CA LEU A 780 -14.46 -37.13 -5.59
C LEU A 780 -15.59 -37.37 -4.58
N SER A 781 -15.30 -37.34 -3.28
CA SER A 781 -16.32 -37.47 -2.23
C SER A 781 -17.34 -36.33 -2.28
N CYS A 782 -16.88 -35.11 -2.55
CA CYS A 782 -17.66 -33.87 -2.46
C CYS A 782 -18.33 -33.44 -3.77
N ALA A 783 -17.84 -33.90 -4.93
CA ALA A 783 -18.47 -33.67 -6.22
C ALA A 783 -19.87 -34.30 -6.31
N THR A 784 -20.68 -33.79 -7.22
CA THR A 784 -22.05 -34.21 -7.56
C THR A 784 -22.16 -34.42 -9.08
N ASN A 785 -23.26 -35.04 -9.55
CA ASN A 785 -23.40 -35.32 -10.98
C ASN A 785 -23.41 -34.04 -11.82
N GLY A 786 -22.56 -33.99 -12.85
CA GLY A 786 -22.29 -32.81 -13.68
C GLY A 786 -21.10 -31.94 -13.23
N ASP A 787 -20.45 -32.25 -12.09
CA ASP A 787 -19.32 -31.45 -11.60
C ASP A 787 -18.02 -31.68 -12.36
N THR A 788 -17.18 -30.64 -12.38
CA THR A 788 -15.79 -30.72 -12.81
C THR A 788 -14.85 -30.63 -11.61
N ILE A 789 -14.06 -31.68 -11.42
CA ILE A 789 -12.92 -31.74 -10.50
C ILE A 789 -11.70 -31.20 -11.25
N ARG A 790 -11.07 -30.15 -10.69
CA ARG A 790 -9.91 -29.49 -11.29
C ARG A 790 -8.69 -29.62 -10.39
N PHE A 791 -7.57 -30.08 -10.94
CA PHE A 791 -6.27 -29.97 -10.29
C PHE A 791 -5.70 -28.55 -10.49
N LEU A 792 -5.00 -28.02 -9.48
CA LEU A 792 -4.24 -26.76 -9.61
C LEU A 792 -2.87 -27.00 -10.25
N ASN A 793 -2.39 -26.02 -11.02
CA ASN A 793 -1.14 -26.13 -11.81
C ASN A 793 0.11 -26.34 -10.95
N PHE A 794 0.07 -26.09 -9.64
CA PHE A 794 1.26 -26.24 -8.79
C PHE A 794 1.63 -27.67 -8.42
N ILE A 795 0.78 -28.67 -8.73
CA ILE A 795 1.15 -30.09 -8.68
C ILE A 795 1.48 -30.67 -10.07
N LYS A 796 1.65 -29.82 -11.10
CA LYS A 796 2.24 -30.27 -12.37
C LYS A 796 3.64 -30.83 -12.13
N ASN A 797 3.98 -31.91 -12.83
CA ASN A 797 5.21 -32.70 -12.69
C ASN A 797 5.34 -33.44 -11.35
N ASP A 798 4.30 -33.44 -10.52
CA ASP A 798 4.24 -34.21 -9.27
C ASP A 798 3.58 -35.58 -9.50
N THR A 799 3.72 -36.50 -8.54
CA THR A 799 3.05 -37.81 -8.56
C THR A 799 2.17 -38.00 -7.33
N ILE A 800 0.89 -38.30 -7.55
CA ILE A 800 -0.04 -38.73 -6.49
C ILE A 800 0.02 -40.26 -6.40
N LEU A 801 0.66 -40.76 -5.35
CA LEU A 801 0.74 -42.20 -5.08
C LEU A 801 -0.51 -42.68 -4.34
N LEU A 802 -1.26 -43.58 -4.96
CA LEU A 802 -2.54 -44.07 -4.47
C LEU A 802 -2.39 -45.38 -3.71
N SER A 803 -2.97 -45.46 -2.50
CA SER A 803 -2.94 -46.66 -1.64
C SER A 803 -4.11 -47.64 -1.88
N SER A 804 -5.02 -47.29 -2.77
CA SER A 804 -6.20 -48.07 -3.19
C SER A 804 -6.81 -47.42 -4.44
N ALA A 805 -7.72 -48.12 -5.13
CA ALA A 805 -8.40 -47.58 -6.30
C ALA A 805 -9.23 -46.31 -6.01
N LEU A 806 -9.45 -45.49 -7.04
CA LEU A 806 -10.41 -44.39 -7.04
C LEU A 806 -11.71 -44.87 -7.70
N SER A 807 -12.65 -45.33 -6.89
CA SER A 807 -14.00 -45.68 -7.33
C SER A 807 -14.79 -44.40 -7.65
N VAL A 808 -15.28 -44.28 -8.89
CA VAL A 808 -16.01 -43.11 -9.40
C VAL A 808 -17.42 -43.53 -9.81
N ASN A 809 -18.36 -43.30 -8.89
CA ASN A 809 -19.77 -43.65 -8.99
C ASN A 809 -20.67 -42.41 -9.16
N LYS A 810 -20.19 -41.44 -9.94
CA LYS A 810 -20.82 -40.14 -10.18
C LYS A 810 -20.52 -39.67 -11.59
N GLU A 811 -21.40 -38.85 -12.15
CA GLU A 811 -21.17 -38.18 -13.42
C GLU A 811 -20.21 -37.00 -13.23
N VAL A 812 -18.93 -37.12 -13.63
CA VAL A 812 -17.91 -36.08 -13.37
C VAL A 812 -16.86 -35.93 -14.48
N ILE A 813 -16.34 -34.73 -14.62
CA ILE A 813 -15.11 -34.44 -15.38
C ILE A 813 -13.95 -34.32 -14.38
N ILE A 814 -12.83 -34.99 -14.64
CA ILE A 814 -11.61 -34.92 -13.81
C ILE A 814 -10.46 -34.44 -14.71
N GLN A 815 -10.01 -33.19 -14.52
CA GLN A 815 -9.09 -32.54 -15.46
C GLN A 815 -7.90 -31.80 -14.80
N HIS A 816 -6.73 -31.89 -15.44
CA HIS A 816 -5.56 -31.04 -15.16
C HIS A 816 -5.42 -29.96 -16.25
N PRO A 817 -4.96 -28.71 -15.96
CA PRO A 817 -4.90 -27.67 -16.99
C PRO A 817 -3.79 -27.89 -18.04
N ALA A 818 -2.66 -28.48 -17.64
CA ALA A 818 -1.57 -28.86 -18.55
C ALA A 818 -1.56 -30.37 -18.84
N SER A 819 -1.47 -30.76 -20.10
CA SER A 819 -1.51 -32.17 -20.52
C SER A 819 -0.30 -32.98 -20.03
N TRP A 820 -0.58 -34.15 -19.46
CA TRP A 820 0.38 -35.22 -19.10
C TRP A 820 1.40 -34.88 -18.01
N THR A 821 1.32 -33.69 -17.41
CA THR A 821 2.28 -33.27 -16.37
C THR A 821 2.00 -33.89 -15.00
N LEU A 822 0.74 -34.13 -14.62
CA LEU A 822 0.40 -34.73 -13.33
C LEU A 822 0.25 -36.24 -13.47
N THR A 823 0.98 -37.01 -12.66
CA THR A 823 0.88 -38.48 -12.65
C THR A 823 0.03 -39.00 -11.49
N LEU A 824 -0.98 -39.82 -11.77
CA LEU A 824 -1.72 -40.60 -10.78
C LEU A 824 -1.23 -42.05 -10.82
N LEU A 825 -0.55 -42.52 -9.78
CA LEU A 825 0.15 -43.81 -9.77
C LEU A 825 -0.48 -44.77 -8.75
N SER A 826 -0.92 -45.96 -9.21
CA SER A 826 -1.30 -47.05 -8.30
C SER A 826 -0.07 -47.66 -7.63
N SER A 827 -0.11 -47.93 -6.32
CA SER A 827 1.01 -48.51 -5.58
C SER A 827 0.94 -50.04 -5.39
N GLY A 828 -0.05 -50.72 -5.99
CA GLY A 828 -0.29 -52.14 -5.73
C GLY A 828 -1.18 -52.83 -6.76
N ASN A 829 -1.72 -54.00 -6.40
CA ASN A 829 -2.59 -54.81 -7.25
C ASN A 829 -4.05 -54.33 -7.16
N PHE A 830 -4.29 -53.13 -7.67
CA PHE A 830 -5.60 -52.47 -7.83
C PHE A 830 -5.50 -51.35 -8.89
N PRO A 831 -6.61 -50.98 -9.58
CA PRO A 831 -6.59 -49.94 -10.61
C PRO A 831 -6.33 -48.53 -10.06
N VAL A 832 -5.89 -47.58 -10.90
CA VAL A 832 -5.93 -46.14 -10.55
C VAL A 832 -7.38 -45.69 -10.44
N PHE A 833 -8.18 -45.95 -11.48
CA PHE A 833 -9.61 -45.62 -11.54
C PHE A 833 -10.48 -46.87 -11.73
N GLU A 834 -11.57 -46.93 -10.99
CA GLU A 834 -12.70 -47.86 -11.17
C GLU A 834 -13.92 -47.01 -11.53
N ILE A 835 -14.37 -47.07 -12.78
CA ILE A 835 -15.40 -46.19 -13.35
C ILE A 835 -16.74 -46.93 -13.44
N LEU A 836 -17.76 -46.41 -12.74
CA LEU A 836 -19.07 -47.04 -12.61
C LEU A 836 -20.22 -46.20 -13.21
N GLU A 837 -19.92 -45.00 -13.71
CA GLU A 837 -20.88 -43.99 -14.19
C GLU A 837 -20.30 -43.21 -15.40
N ASN A 838 -20.95 -42.11 -15.81
CA ASN A 838 -20.48 -41.20 -16.87
C ASN A 838 -19.24 -40.38 -16.45
N VAL A 839 -18.03 -40.76 -16.83
CA VAL A 839 -16.80 -40.04 -16.41
C VAL A 839 -16.01 -39.53 -17.61
N THR A 840 -15.51 -38.30 -17.51
CA THR A 840 -14.48 -37.76 -18.41
C THR A 840 -13.16 -37.63 -17.66
N LEU A 841 -12.08 -38.18 -18.20
CA LEU A 841 -10.72 -38.00 -17.70
C LEU A 841 -9.92 -37.17 -18.72
N GLU A 842 -9.44 -35.99 -18.32
CA GLU A 842 -8.75 -35.07 -19.23
C GLU A 842 -7.34 -34.65 -18.77
N ASN A 843 -6.38 -34.63 -19.71
CA ASN A 843 -5.02 -34.11 -19.54
C ASN A 843 -4.14 -34.83 -18.49
N LEU A 844 -4.54 -35.99 -17.98
CA LEU A 844 -3.81 -36.73 -16.95
C LEU A 844 -2.71 -37.62 -17.54
N ASN A 845 -1.69 -37.92 -16.72
CA ASN A 845 -0.85 -39.11 -16.89
C ASN A 845 -1.26 -40.17 -15.86
N LEU A 846 -1.47 -41.42 -16.28
CA LEU A 846 -1.87 -42.52 -15.40
C LEU A 846 -0.77 -43.58 -15.33
N GLY A 847 -0.35 -43.92 -14.11
CA GLY A 847 0.61 -44.96 -13.81
C GLY A 847 -0.07 -46.20 -13.28
N ALA A 848 0.10 -47.33 -13.97
CA ALA A 848 -0.42 -48.61 -13.51
C ALA A 848 0.28 -49.10 -12.22
N GLY A 849 -0.31 -50.12 -11.61
CA GLY A 849 0.14 -50.72 -10.35
C GLY A 849 1.07 -51.91 -10.57
N THR A 850 0.80 -53.02 -9.86
CA THR A 850 1.57 -54.26 -9.97
C THR A 850 0.65 -55.49 -10.02
N GLY A 851 1.07 -56.55 -10.71
CA GLY A 851 0.29 -57.77 -10.86
C GLY A 851 -0.86 -57.64 -11.89
N VAL A 852 -1.92 -58.45 -11.73
CA VAL A 852 -3.00 -58.60 -12.71
C VAL A 852 -4.18 -57.63 -12.53
N GLU A 853 -4.39 -57.12 -11.32
CA GLU A 853 -5.41 -56.08 -11.04
C GLU A 853 -4.80 -54.68 -10.94
N GLY A 854 -3.47 -54.58 -10.93
CA GLY A 854 -2.72 -53.32 -10.96
C GLY A 854 -2.76 -52.60 -12.30
N ARG A 855 -3.94 -52.50 -12.94
CA ARG A 855 -4.15 -51.79 -14.22
C ARG A 855 -4.19 -50.26 -14.03
N ALA A 856 -4.23 -49.48 -15.11
CA ALA A 856 -4.53 -48.06 -14.99
C ALA A 856 -6.04 -47.84 -14.78
N ILE A 857 -6.88 -48.45 -15.63
CA ILE A 857 -8.34 -48.21 -15.62
C ILE A 857 -9.10 -49.54 -15.61
N LEU A 858 -10.11 -49.61 -14.75
CA LEU A 858 -11.26 -50.52 -14.84
C LEU A 858 -12.50 -49.67 -15.18
N ASN A 859 -13.23 -49.99 -16.25
CA ASN A 859 -14.42 -49.25 -16.68
C ASN A 859 -15.63 -50.15 -16.95
N ASP A 860 -16.64 -49.99 -16.11
CA ASP A 860 -17.96 -50.63 -16.24
C ASP A 860 -19.05 -49.59 -16.64
N GLY A 861 -18.70 -48.30 -16.64
CA GLY A 861 -19.57 -47.16 -16.95
C GLY A 861 -19.41 -46.60 -18.37
N ASN A 862 -19.58 -45.27 -18.52
CA ASN A 862 -19.40 -44.56 -19.79
C ASN A 862 -18.20 -43.61 -19.67
N LEU A 863 -17.07 -43.99 -20.26
CA LEU A 863 -15.80 -43.31 -20.07
C LEU A 863 -15.37 -42.55 -21.33
N LEU A 864 -15.22 -41.23 -21.20
CA LEU A 864 -14.53 -40.38 -22.18
C LEU A 864 -13.10 -40.14 -21.69
N LEU A 865 -12.12 -40.65 -22.42
CA LEU A 865 -10.73 -40.25 -22.27
C LEU A 865 -10.46 -39.09 -23.22
N LYS A 866 -9.81 -38.02 -22.72
CA LYS A 866 -9.50 -36.83 -23.51
C LYS A 866 -8.05 -36.39 -23.25
N ASN A 867 -7.22 -36.34 -24.29
CA ASN A 867 -5.81 -35.97 -24.15
C ASN A 867 -5.06 -36.72 -23.01
N LEU A 868 -5.04 -38.06 -22.98
CA LEU A 868 -4.40 -38.84 -21.89
C LEU A 868 -3.09 -39.53 -22.29
N HIS A 869 -2.19 -39.64 -21.31
CA HIS A 869 -1.04 -40.54 -21.33
C HIS A 869 -1.25 -41.63 -20.27
N ILE A 870 -0.91 -42.88 -20.61
CA ILE A 870 -0.91 -44.00 -19.68
C ILE A 870 0.40 -44.79 -19.87
N ASN A 871 1.14 -45.03 -18.78
CA ASN A 871 2.39 -45.79 -18.78
C ASN A 871 2.35 -46.88 -17.69
N ASP A 872 2.44 -48.14 -18.13
CA ASP A 872 2.40 -49.35 -17.29
C ASP A 872 3.79 -49.70 -16.70
N ASP A 873 4.86 -49.25 -17.35
CA ASP A 873 6.25 -49.58 -17.00
C ASP A 873 6.78 -48.83 -15.77
N LEU A 874 6.05 -47.82 -15.24
CA LEU A 874 6.49 -47.01 -14.09
C LEU A 874 6.86 -47.83 -12.84
N LEU A 875 6.33 -49.05 -12.67
CA LEU A 875 6.70 -49.98 -11.61
C LEU A 875 7.38 -51.28 -12.09
N ASN A 876 7.60 -51.45 -13.40
CA ASN A 876 8.29 -52.59 -14.04
C ASN A 876 7.75 -53.99 -13.63
N ASN A 877 6.52 -54.09 -13.11
CA ASN A 877 5.94 -55.32 -12.53
C ASN A 877 4.42 -55.45 -12.77
N SER A 878 3.90 -54.79 -13.81
CA SER A 878 2.53 -55.03 -14.28
C SER A 878 2.47 -56.34 -15.06
N THR A 879 1.38 -57.09 -14.88
CA THR A 879 1.09 -58.33 -15.62
C THR A 879 -0.39 -58.45 -16.01
N GLY A 880 -1.13 -57.34 -15.96
CA GLY A 880 -2.52 -57.23 -16.40
C GLY A 880 -2.64 -56.28 -17.59
N SER A 881 -3.84 -56.15 -18.17
CA SER A 881 -4.08 -55.20 -19.26
C SER A 881 -4.17 -53.76 -18.74
N THR A 882 -3.52 -52.81 -19.42
CA THR A 882 -3.47 -51.38 -19.05
C THR A 882 -4.86 -50.78 -18.78
N ILE A 883 -5.82 -51.14 -19.62
CA ILE A 883 -7.25 -50.83 -19.45
C ILE A 883 -8.01 -52.16 -19.47
N LEU A 884 -9.01 -52.31 -18.59
CA LEU A 884 -10.11 -53.26 -18.75
C LEU A 884 -11.40 -52.46 -18.89
N ASN A 885 -12.19 -52.80 -19.92
CA ASN A 885 -13.43 -52.11 -20.25
C ASN A 885 -14.55 -53.12 -20.49
N GLU A 886 -15.54 -53.13 -19.60
CA GLU A 886 -16.81 -53.85 -19.74
C GLU A 886 -17.97 -52.90 -20.11
N GLY A 887 -17.80 -51.59 -19.90
CA GLY A 887 -18.72 -50.52 -20.30
C GLY A 887 -18.46 -49.90 -21.68
N ASN A 888 -18.80 -48.62 -21.86
CA ASN A 888 -18.50 -47.84 -23.07
C ASN A 888 -17.23 -47.00 -22.89
N LEU A 889 -16.39 -46.92 -23.93
CA LEU A 889 -15.14 -46.15 -23.95
C LEU A 889 -15.01 -45.31 -25.22
N ILE A 890 -14.72 -44.02 -25.06
CA ILE A 890 -14.53 -43.03 -26.13
C ILE A 890 -13.16 -42.36 -25.94
N PHE A 891 -12.47 -42.07 -27.04
CA PHE A 891 -11.18 -41.37 -27.07
C PHE A 891 -11.30 -40.08 -27.88
N GLU A 892 -10.91 -38.93 -27.31
CA GLU A 892 -10.88 -37.62 -27.96
C GLU A 892 -9.52 -36.91 -27.85
N GLY A 893 -8.92 -36.50 -28.97
CA GLY A 893 -7.65 -35.78 -28.98
C GLY A 893 -6.41 -36.69 -28.99
N SER A 894 -5.39 -36.33 -28.22
CA SER A 894 -4.05 -36.97 -28.29
C SER A 894 -3.89 -38.09 -27.26
N PHE A 895 -3.33 -39.25 -27.65
CA PHE A 895 -3.12 -40.36 -26.73
C PHE A 895 -1.76 -41.03 -26.89
N ILE A 896 -1.21 -41.45 -25.76
CA ILE A 896 -0.09 -42.38 -25.66
C ILE A 896 -0.49 -43.44 -24.62
N ILE A 897 -0.36 -44.72 -24.98
CA ILE A 897 -0.56 -45.86 -24.08
C ILE A 897 0.65 -46.78 -24.24
N GLU A 898 1.44 -46.92 -23.18
CA GLU A 898 2.67 -47.71 -23.13
C GLU A 898 2.47 -48.85 -22.12
N GLY A 899 2.11 -50.05 -22.59
CA GLY A 899 1.78 -51.20 -21.74
C GLY A 899 1.43 -52.49 -22.51
N PRO A 900 1.19 -53.60 -21.80
CA PRO A 900 0.91 -54.94 -22.36
C PRO A 900 -0.58 -55.24 -22.67
#